data_AF-A0A316TFR9-F1
#
_entry.id   AF-A0A316TFR9-F1
#
_cell.length_a   1.000
_cell.length_b   1.000
_cell.length_c   1.000
_cell.angle_alpha   90.00
_cell.angle_beta   90.00
_cell.angle_gamma   90.00
#
_symmetry.space_group_name_H-M   'P 1'
#
loop_
_entity.id
_entity.type
_entity.pdbx_description
1 polymer ?
#
loop_
_entity_poly.entity_id
_entity_poly.type
_entity_poly.pdbx_seq_one_letter_code
_entity_poly.pdbx_strand_id
1 'polypeptide(L)'
;MPAHDDQVPRAVAARECLVDETVAEQQRHLDVGILLAEAGDGLREEHPQLLELGFVQDLTRRLAEAGRGGDGVPEAVHDGERLAVERRLVERELDDGQRLGAAVRAHDDAAGLLVGAGTADDDGAARGPHDRGADGAQEQGPDGAPTSGPDHQEVGLGGEVSQHLARVADDDVSADLDLRRLASSEHRCRFCDVPDLGDDAVSAVGVGAGDDAGPPDFVRAGRGGGGDHGQRPLLAPGLVRRPPHRAVRMGRAVDADDDASGRDREAVLRHVLIVLPAVPDAPRPESLAARDLGPSCRVRRSAEHRSVTTESEIGLPSADVLMSDGGLAVVRRVRPEDGPDLYELHDRVSDDSVWLRFFSVSRQAGRQYVDKLLGSQDTIALVAEVDGRVAALATAEPVGPEVCEVAFLVADDQRGRGLGTLLLEHLAADARDRGFAVLEARVLRDNHRMLQVFADAGFELARRFDGGEEVLRMPTAVTPVIQAAADEREFASERRSLEPLLAPQGVVVYGSRRDGSGIGGAVISAITSGGFTGSLVVVHPASPVVAGLPAHTRAGDAGVAVDLAVIAVPAEGVLAALEDAAAAGVRAAVIISSGFQEMGRRGADLQHELVLMARRRGIRLVGPNGLGLICNDPDIRLHATFGGLVPASGGVAMASQSGGVGIALMDLLSKAGVGLRYFVSLGNKADVSGNDLLAAWYDDERVTCAALYLESFGNARKFARFARRFSERKPLVAVVGGRSVGGRRAGSSHTAAAASPAAGVRALFAQAGVISCKDAEELADTTVLLTRAALPAGNRVAIISNAGGMGVLAADIASDEQLEVVELSPGLQQHVGRLVNQTTGTANPIDAGAGAEADQVADIADVVMRSGEVDAVVAVLVATGTNDLDATAEALAAVQQRHPLWPLLVVPLGAGEIERSDVAVFRSSAGAIGALGRVARYTAWRRIQRQDPELTDPAIVRRTRAAARRLLESGTDTGWTSAASARQLLAAYDIDLTGRLAAGPRAAATAADDLGFPVAVKLADADVVHKTDLGLVRTGLRTPDEVEAAVDDFECRLAHECTVLVQPMVSGVELAFGVVRDPSFGPMVMIAAGGVAVDALDDRAFLLPPFHESDVLRVLRALRVWPLLDGFRGAPPAATAEAAELAVRLGRLALDVPEVTEVDLNPVMVGPERCFVVDAKVRLRPAPDAATDGPRQLRRA
;
A
#
# COMPACT_ATOMS: atom_id res chain seq x y z
N MET A 1 -10.42 -2.07 -76.48
CA MET A 1 -11.68 -2.80 -76.78
C MET A 1 -11.33 -4.21 -77.24
N PRO A 2 -12.19 -5.21 -77.01
CA PRO A 2 -13.27 -5.31 -76.01
C PRO A 2 -13.00 -6.50 -75.04
N ALA A 3 -13.87 -6.90 -74.12
CA ALA A 3 -14.71 -6.16 -73.15
C ALA A 3 -15.36 -7.21 -72.21
N HIS A 4 -15.57 -6.90 -70.94
CA HIS A 4 -16.81 -7.21 -70.21
C HIS A 4 -16.83 -6.45 -68.88
N ASP A 5 -18.04 -6.18 -68.38
CA ASP A 5 -18.32 -5.28 -67.25
C ASP A 5 -19.24 -6.00 -66.21
N ASP A 6 -19.62 -5.28 -65.15
CA ASP A 6 -20.67 -5.62 -64.18
C ASP A 6 -20.51 -6.88 -63.30
N GLN A 7 -19.97 -6.73 -62.07
CA GLN A 7 -20.51 -7.47 -60.90
C GLN A 7 -20.16 -6.99 -59.47
N VAL A 8 -19.39 -5.91 -59.26
CA VAL A 8 -18.88 -5.55 -57.93
C VAL A 8 -19.88 -4.91 -56.93
N PRO A 9 -20.91 -4.11 -57.31
CA PRO A 9 -21.67 -3.28 -56.36
C PRO A 9 -22.80 -4.01 -55.58
N ARG A 10 -22.61 -5.30 -55.23
CA ARG A 10 -23.57 -6.07 -54.40
C ARG A 10 -22.97 -6.79 -53.18
N ALA A 11 -21.64 -6.87 -53.06
CA ALA A 11 -20.98 -7.58 -51.95
C ALA A 11 -20.74 -6.72 -50.69
N VAL A 12 -20.90 -5.38 -50.78
CA VAL A 12 -20.63 -4.45 -49.66
C VAL A 12 -21.90 -4.23 -48.81
N ALA A 13 -23.00 -3.80 -49.42
CA ALA A 13 -24.26 -3.51 -48.71
C ALA A 13 -24.85 -4.72 -47.96
N ALA A 14 -24.60 -5.95 -48.44
CA ALA A 14 -25.01 -7.18 -47.76
C ALA A 14 -24.19 -7.48 -46.47
N ARG A 15 -23.08 -6.78 -46.26
CA ARG A 15 -22.16 -7.01 -45.14
C ARG A 15 -22.28 -5.95 -44.04
N GLU A 16 -22.80 -4.77 -44.36
CA GLU A 16 -23.16 -3.73 -43.40
C GLU A 16 -24.47 -4.09 -42.66
N CYS A 17 -25.49 -4.54 -43.41
CA CYS A 17 -26.80 -4.91 -42.85
C CYS A 17 -26.72 -6.02 -41.77
N LEU A 18 -25.83 -7.02 -41.97
CA LEU A 18 -25.59 -8.09 -40.98
C LEU A 18 -24.87 -7.63 -39.71
N VAL A 19 -24.13 -6.52 -39.77
CA VAL A 19 -23.46 -5.96 -38.57
C VAL A 19 -24.48 -5.17 -37.74
N ASP A 20 -25.33 -4.36 -38.38
CA ASP A 20 -26.38 -3.60 -37.68
C ASP A 20 -27.39 -4.51 -36.96
N GLU A 21 -27.83 -5.61 -37.60
CA GLU A 21 -28.72 -6.58 -36.94
C GLU A 21 -28.04 -7.26 -35.73
N THR A 22 -26.78 -7.67 -35.86
CA THR A 22 -26.00 -8.30 -34.77
C THR A 22 -25.78 -7.33 -33.59
N VAL A 23 -25.48 -6.05 -33.88
CA VAL A 23 -25.32 -5.01 -32.85
C VAL A 23 -26.66 -4.71 -32.19
N ALA A 24 -27.75 -4.59 -32.95
CA ALA A 24 -29.09 -4.39 -32.40
C ALA A 24 -29.59 -5.58 -31.57
N GLU A 25 -29.14 -6.81 -31.86
CA GLU A 25 -29.42 -8.00 -31.04
C GLU A 25 -28.61 -7.99 -29.73
N GLN A 26 -27.30 -7.68 -29.78
CA GLN A 26 -26.47 -7.52 -28.58
C GLN A 26 -26.98 -6.38 -27.68
N GLN A 27 -27.40 -5.26 -28.25
CA GLN A 27 -27.98 -4.14 -27.50
C GLN A 27 -29.26 -4.56 -26.78
N ARG A 28 -30.17 -5.28 -27.45
CA ARG A 28 -31.41 -5.80 -26.83
C ARG A 28 -31.13 -6.81 -25.71
N HIS A 29 -30.10 -7.63 -25.82
CA HIS A 29 -29.66 -8.49 -24.70
C HIS A 29 -29.08 -7.68 -23.52
N LEU A 30 -28.40 -6.57 -23.79
CA LEU A 30 -27.89 -5.66 -22.77
C LEU A 30 -29.04 -4.93 -22.04
N ASP A 31 -30.02 -4.41 -22.78
CA ASP A 31 -31.19 -3.70 -22.25
C ASP A 31 -32.04 -4.62 -21.35
N VAL A 32 -32.23 -5.89 -21.75
CA VAL A 32 -32.88 -6.92 -20.89
C VAL A 32 -32.05 -7.20 -19.64
N GLY A 33 -30.71 -7.25 -19.76
CA GLY A 33 -29.81 -7.39 -18.61
C GLY A 33 -29.91 -6.22 -17.60
N ILE A 34 -30.10 -4.99 -18.10
CA ILE A 34 -30.29 -3.79 -17.28
C ILE A 34 -31.66 -3.84 -16.58
N LEU A 35 -32.74 -4.12 -17.30
CA LEU A 35 -34.09 -4.23 -16.72
C LEU A 35 -34.18 -5.33 -15.64
N LEU A 36 -33.45 -6.44 -15.81
CA LEU A 36 -33.35 -7.50 -14.80
C LEU A 36 -32.50 -7.10 -13.57
N ALA A 37 -31.51 -6.21 -13.74
CA ALA A 37 -30.75 -5.65 -12.64
C ALA A 37 -31.58 -4.62 -11.84
N GLU A 38 -32.27 -3.70 -12.52
CA GLU A 38 -33.15 -2.70 -11.91
C GLU A 38 -34.32 -3.36 -11.15
N ALA A 39 -34.95 -4.40 -11.72
CA ALA A 39 -35.95 -5.20 -11.00
C ALA A 39 -35.35 -5.93 -9.78
N GLY A 40 -34.09 -6.36 -9.88
CA GLY A 40 -33.35 -6.99 -8.78
C GLY A 40 -33.03 -6.03 -7.63
N ASP A 41 -32.75 -4.75 -7.93
CA ASP A 41 -32.50 -3.71 -6.91
C ASP A 41 -33.80 -3.15 -6.32
N GLY A 42 -34.87 -2.97 -7.11
CA GLY A 42 -36.20 -2.64 -6.58
C GLY A 42 -36.72 -3.67 -5.57
N LEU A 43 -36.52 -4.96 -5.83
CA LEU A 43 -36.83 -6.04 -4.88
C LEU A 43 -35.98 -6.00 -3.59
N ARG A 44 -34.76 -5.43 -3.63
CA ARG A 44 -33.91 -5.23 -2.43
C ARG A 44 -34.40 -4.05 -1.58
N GLU A 45 -34.86 -2.98 -2.21
CA GLU A 45 -35.41 -1.82 -1.51
C GLU A 45 -36.78 -2.13 -0.87
N GLU A 46 -37.69 -2.79 -1.60
CA GLU A 46 -39.02 -3.11 -1.06
C GLU A 46 -39.00 -4.26 -0.04
N HIS A 47 -38.21 -5.32 -0.27
CA HIS A 47 -38.27 -6.57 0.51
C HIS A 47 -36.87 -7.04 0.99
N PRO A 48 -36.16 -6.26 1.84
CA PRO A 48 -34.78 -6.53 2.25
C PRO A 48 -34.56 -7.86 2.99
N GLN A 49 -35.60 -8.47 3.56
CA GLN A 49 -35.54 -9.79 4.22
C GLN A 49 -35.13 -10.92 3.25
N LEU A 50 -35.35 -10.76 1.93
CA LEU A 50 -34.95 -11.74 0.91
C LEU A 50 -33.42 -11.81 0.70
N LEU A 51 -32.65 -10.86 1.24
CA LEU A 51 -31.19 -10.88 1.22
C LEU A 51 -30.61 -11.85 2.25
N GLU A 52 -31.18 -11.93 3.46
CA GLU A 52 -30.69 -12.84 4.52
C GLU A 52 -30.89 -14.31 4.17
N LEU A 53 -31.90 -14.62 3.35
CA LEU A 53 -32.19 -15.97 2.85
C LEU A 53 -31.45 -16.31 1.54
N GLY A 54 -30.63 -15.40 0.99
CA GLY A 54 -29.88 -15.59 -0.26
C GLY A 54 -30.74 -15.69 -1.54
N PHE A 55 -32.07 -15.60 -1.42
CA PHE A 55 -33.02 -15.85 -2.50
C PHE A 55 -32.78 -14.96 -3.72
N VAL A 56 -32.51 -13.67 -3.51
CA VAL A 56 -32.20 -12.71 -4.60
C VAL A 56 -30.97 -13.17 -5.40
N GLN A 57 -29.94 -13.72 -4.74
CA GLN A 57 -28.71 -14.16 -5.40
C GLN A 57 -28.93 -15.43 -6.23
N ASP A 58 -29.73 -16.37 -5.74
CA ASP A 58 -30.07 -17.58 -6.51
C ASP A 58 -31.02 -17.29 -7.67
N LEU A 59 -31.94 -16.33 -7.52
CA LEU A 59 -32.81 -15.84 -8.60
C LEU A 59 -31.99 -15.15 -9.71
N THR A 60 -31.11 -14.21 -9.37
CA THR A 60 -30.19 -13.58 -10.34
C THR A 60 -29.32 -14.62 -11.04
N ARG A 61 -28.84 -15.64 -10.31
CA ARG A 61 -28.06 -16.75 -10.88
C ARG A 61 -28.88 -17.56 -11.91
N ARG A 62 -30.09 -18.01 -11.56
CA ARG A 62 -30.95 -18.79 -12.47
C ARG A 62 -31.34 -18.01 -13.73
N LEU A 63 -31.60 -16.71 -13.61
CA LEU A 63 -31.89 -15.83 -14.74
C LEU A 63 -30.65 -15.67 -15.66
N ALA A 64 -29.46 -15.52 -15.07
CA ALA A 64 -28.20 -15.46 -15.83
C ALA A 64 -27.78 -16.80 -16.45
N GLU A 65 -28.26 -17.94 -15.91
CA GLU A 65 -28.09 -19.28 -16.49
C GLU A 65 -29.07 -19.51 -17.65
N ALA A 66 -30.33 -19.10 -17.52
CA ALA A 66 -31.33 -19.17 -18.60
C ALA A 66 -30.88 -18.38 -19.85
N GLY A 67 -30.28 -17.20 -19.66
CA GLY A 67 -29.75 -16.37 -20.74
C GLY A 67 -28.49 -16.91 -21.46
N ARG A 68 -28.02 -18.12 -21.16
CA ARG A 68 -26.80 -18.73 -21.74
C ARG A 68 -27.02 -20.06 -22.47
N GLY A 69 -28.27 -20.50 -22.63
CA GLY A 69 -28.64 -21.78 -23.25
C GLY A 69 -28.51 -21.83 -24.78
N GLY A 70 -27.28 -21.69 -25.31
CA GLY A 70 -27.02 -21.74 -26.75
C GLY A 70 -26.33 -23.03 -27.21
N ASP A 71 -27.09 -24.07 -27.56
CA ASP A 71 -26.65 -25.09 -28.53
C ASP A 71 -27.81 -25.99 -29.06
N GLY A 72 -27.97 -26.06 -30.39
CA GLY A 72 -28.44 -27.25 -31.12
C GLY A 72 -29.92 -27.69 -31.14
N VAL A 73 -30.82 -26.99 -31.86
CA VAL A 73 -32.04 -27.57 -32.50
C VAL A 73 -32.32 -26.87 -33.86
N PRO A 74 -32.66 -27.60 -34.95
CA PRO A 74 -32.92 -26.98 -36.26
C PRO A 74 -34.38 -26.61 -36.56
N GLU A 75 -34.54 -25.51 -37.31
CA GLU A 75 -35.69 -25.03 -38.12
C GLU A 75 -37.12 -24.91 -37.53
N ALA A 76 -37.73 -23.73 -37.82
CA ALA A 76 -39.16 -23.47 -38.02
C ALA A 76 -40.13 -23.51 -36.82
N VAL A 77 -40.07 -22.50 -35.93
CA VAL A 77 -41.21 -21.98 -35.15
C VAL A 77 -41.20 -20.44 -35.22
N HIS A 78 -42.36 -19.77 -35.18
CA HIS A 78 -42.44 -18.30 -35.22
C HIS A 78 -42.04 -17.63 -33.88
N ASP A 79 -41.21 -16.59 -33.95
CA ASP A 79 -40.63 -15.88 -32.79
C ASP A 79 -41.65 -15.19 -31.86
N GLY A 80 -42.89 -15.03 -32.29
CA GLY A 80 -43.97 -14.46 -31.45
C GLY A 80 -44.39 -15.34 -30.28
N GLU A 81 -44.23 -16.67 -30.38
CA GLU A 81 -44.72 -17.59 -29.33
C GLU A 81 -43.68 -17.85 -28.23
N ARG A 82 -42.38 -17.83 -28.57
CA ARG A 82 -41.28 -18.11 -27.61
C ARG A 82 -41.24 -17.06 -26.50
N LEU A 83 -41.28 -15.78 -26.87
CA LEU A 83 -41.34 -14.65 -25.94
C LEU A 83 -42.60 -14.70 -25.05
N ALA A 84 -43.71 -15.21 -25.59
CA ALA A 84 -44.97 -15.36 -24.86
C ALA A 84 -45.00 -16.57 -23.90
N VAL A 85 -44.09 -17.54 -24.05
CA VAL A 85 -43.87 -18.63 -23.09
C VAL A 85 -42.91 -18.17 -21.99
N GLU A 86 -41.79 -17.56 -22.36
CA GLU A 86 -40.79 -17.05 -21.40
C GLU A 86 -41.39 -16.00 -20.47
N ARG A 87 -42.16 -15.05 -21.00
CA ARG A 87 -42.91 -14.07 -20.19
C ARG A 87 -43.89 -14.74 -19.21
N ARG A 88 -44.61 -15.79 -19.63
CA ARG A 88 -45.54 -16.51 -18.74
C ARG A 88 -44.83 -17.33 -17.66
N LEU A 89 -43.59 -17.78 -17.89
CA LEU A 89 -42.77 -18.35 -16.82
C LEU A 89 -42.40 -17.27 -15.79
N VAL A 90 -41.90 -16.11 -16.23
CA VAL A 90 -41.53 -15.01 -15.33
C VAL A 90 -42.74 -14.50 -14.54
N GLU A 91 -43.88 -14.27 -15.20
CA GLU A 91 -45.12 -13.87 -14.53
C GLU A 91 -45.58 -14.91 -13.49
N ARG A 92 -45.39 -16.21 -13.75
CA ARG A 92 -45.77 -17.29 -12.82
C ARG A 92 -44.83 -17.44 -11.63
N GLU A 93 -43.51 -17.38 -11.84
CA GLU A 93 -42.52 -17.43 -10.75
C GLU A 93 -42.63 -16.21 -9.82
N LEU A 94 -42.99 -15.04 -10.36
CA LEU A 94 -43.34 -13.86 -9.56
C LEU A 94 -44.63 -14.07 -8.74
N ASP A 95 -45.67 -14.66 -9.35
CA ASP A 95 -46.94 -14.96 -8.68
C ASP A 95 -46.75 -15.99 -7.54
N ASP A 96 -45.96 -17.04 -7.77
CA ASP A 96 -45.61 -18.05 -6.75
C ASP A 96 -44.64 -17.49 -5.68
N GLY A 97 -43.74 -16.57 -6.03
CA GLY A 97 -42.92 -15.81 -5.08
C GLY A 97 -43.75 -14.87 -4.19
N GLN A 98 -44.74 -14.17 -4.75
CA GLN A 98 -45.69 -13.36 -3.97
C GLN A 98 -46.57 -14.22 -3.06
N ARG A 99 -47.01 -15.40 -3.52
CA ARG A 99 -47.72 -16.39 -2.69
C ARG A 99 -46.85 -16.89 -1.53
N LEU A 100 -45.57 -17.15 -1.77
CA LEU A 100 -44.64 -17.53 -0.71
C LEU A 100 -44.46 -16.39 0.31
N GLY A 101 -44.29 -15.16 -0.16
CA GLY A 101 -44.22 -13.96 0.69
C GLY A 101 -45.53 -13.61 1.41
N ALA A 102 -46.68 -14.10 0.93
CA ALA A 102 -47.97 -14.01 1.62
C ALA A 102 -48.14 -15.16 2.64
N ALA A 103 -47.66 -16.36 2.32
CA ALA A 103 -47.69 -17.52 3.21
C ALA A 103 -46.77 -17.32 4.43
N VAL A 104 -45.58 -16.73 4.25
CA VAL A 104 -44.68 -16.36 5.36
C VAL A 104 -45.33 -15.31 6.26
N ARG A 105 -45.92 -14.24 5.68
CA ARG A 105 -46.67 -13.23 6.45
C ARG A 105 -47.84 -13.85 7.23
N ALA A 106 -48.60 -14.75 6.62
CA ALA A 106 -49.65 -15.51 7.31
C ALA A 106 -49.11 -16.47 8.39
N HIS A 107 -47.86 -16.89 8.32
CA HIS A 107 -47.23 -17.75 9.33
C HIS A 107 -46.66 -16.95 10.52
N ASP A 108 -46.15 -15.74 10.28
CA ASP A 108 -45.71 -14.80 11.32
C ASP A 108 -46.92 -14.17 12.06
N ASP A 109 -47.96 -13.75 11.33
CA ASP A 109 -49.22 -13.28 11.94
C ASP A 109 -49.95 -14.39 12.73
N ALA A 110 -49.73 -15.67 12.38
CA ALA A 110 -50.25 -16.82 13.13
C ALA A 110 -49.39 -17.22 14.35
N ALA A 111 -48.11 -16.82 14.41
CA ALA A 111 -47.23 -17.10 15.55
C ALA A 111 -47.57 -16.27 16.81
N GLY A 112 -48.64 -15.46 16.76
CA GLY A 112 -49.02 -14.50 17.79
C GLY A 112 -50.13 -14.92 18.78
N LEU A 113 -50.65 -16.16 18.77
CA LEU A 113 -51.80 -16.54 19.62
C LEU A 113 -51.80 -17.98 20.18
N LEU A 114 -52.12 -18.05 21.48
CA LEU A 114 -52.59 -19.20 22.29
C LEU A 114 -51.60 -20.30 22.74
N VAL A 115 -51.39 -20.32 24.06
CA VAL A 115 -51.10 -21.51 24.85
C VAL A 115 -52.42 -22.21 25.19
N GLY A 116 -52.50 -23.54 25.07
CA GLY A 116 -53.64 -24.33 25.54
C GLY A 116 -53.45 -25.84 25.34
N ALA A 117 -53.45 -26.60 26.44
CA ALA A 117 -53.41 -28.06 26.41
C ALA A 117 -54.84 -28.66 26.47
N GLY A 118 -55.06 -29.86 25.92
CA GLY A 118 -56.36 -30.53 26.00
C GLY A 118 -56.49 -31.82 25.19
N THR A 119 -56.12 -32.95 25.82
CA THR A 119 -56.78 -34.28 25.77
C THR A 119 -57.82 -34.61 24.67
N ALA A 120 -57.62 -35.79 24.04
CA ALA A 120 -58.61 -36.87 23.81
C ALA A 120 -59.92 -36.56 23.01
N ASP A 121 -60.55 -37.48 22.27
CA ASP A 121 -60.61 -38.95 22.38
C ASP A 121 -60.61 -39.64 20.99
N ASP A 122 -60.34 -40.96 20.99
CA ASP A 122 -60.74 -41.87 19.90
C ASP A 122 -62.27 -42.10 19.91
N ASP A 123 -62.89 -42.27 18.74
CA ASP A 123 -63.22 -43.61 18.21
C ASP A 123 -64.14 -43.50 16.96
N GLY A 124 -63.58 -43.81 15.78
CA GLY A 124 -64.22 -43.60 14.47
C GLY A 124 -64.43 -44.91 13.70
N ALA A 125 -65.19 -45.82 14.27
CA ALA A 125 -65.17 -47.23 13.86
C ALA A 125 -65.67 -47.56 12.43
N ALA A 126 -65.11 -48.67 11.93
CA ALA A 126 -65.72 -49.68 11.04
C ALA A 126 -65.50 -49.64 9.51
N ARG A 127 -64.89 -50.75 9.03
CA ARG A 127 -65.21 -51.55 7.82
C ARG A 127 -65.07 -50.89 6.43
N GLY A 128 -64.22 -51.49 5.60
CA GLY A 128 -64.27 -51.34 4.13
C GLY A 128 -63.08 -52.01 3.44
N PRO A 129 -63.12 -53.33 3.16
CA PRO A 129 -61.96 -54.06 2.65
C PRO A 129 -61.96 -54.24 1.12
N HIS A 130 -60.78 -54.61 0.62
CA HIS A 130 -60.52 -55.35 -0.64
C HIS A 130 -60.73 -54.66 -2.00
N ASP A 131 -59.65 -54.76 -2.79
CA ASP A 131 -59.63 -55.22 -4.19
C ASP A 131 -60.18 -54.28 -5.30
N ARG A 132 -59.65 -54.33 -6.54
CA ARG A 132 -58.51 -55.11 -7.08
C ARG A 132 -57.78 -54.33 -8.18
N GLY A 133 -56.55 -54.72 -8.48
CA GLY A 133 -55.69 -54.07 -9.48
C GLY A 133 -56.03 -54.38 -10.94
N ALA A 134 -55.13 -53.98 -11.84
CA ALA A 134 -55.19 -54.27 -13.26
C ALA A 134 -53.79 -54.55 -13.85
N ASP A 135 -53.25 -55.73 -13.56
CA ASP A 135 -52.54 -56.49 -14.60
C ASP A 135 -53.63 -57.18 -15.44
N GLY A 136 -53.65 -56.98 -16.76
CA GLY A 136 -54.82 -57.38 -17.55
C GLY A 136 -54.69 -57.23 -19.07
N ALA A 137 -54.05 -58.22 -19.68
CA ALA A 137 -53.99 -58.54 -21.11
C ALA A 137 -55.12 -58.04 -22.02
N GLN A 138 -54.75 -57.72 -23.28
CA GLN A 138 -55.28 -58.48 -24.41
C GLN A 138 -54.37 -58.45 -25.64
N GLU A 139 -53.96 -59.63 -26.11
CA GLU A 139 -53.35 -59.82 -27.43
C GLU A 139 -54.42 -59.79 -28.53
N GLN A 140 -54.04 -59.33 -29.72
CA GLN A 140 -54.47 -59.96 -30.96
C GLN A 140 -53.21 -60.29 -31.77
N GLY A 141 -52.89 -61.59 -31.89
CA GLY A 141 -51.99 -62.11 -32.91
C GLY A 141 -52.67 -62.15 -34.29
N PRO A 142 -52.17 -62.93 -35.27
CA PRO A 142 -51.23 -64.07 -35.13
C PRO A 142 -49.80 -63.68 -35.60
N ASP A 143 -48.77 -64.54 -35.63
CA ASP A 143 -48.70 -66.02 -35.70
C ASP A 143 -47.34 -66.53 -35.12
N GLY A 144 -47.16 -67.84 -34.88
CA GLY A 144 -45.78 -68.41 -35.01
C GLY A 144 -45.25 -69.62 -34.22
N ALA A 145 -45.72 -69.94 -33.00
CA ALA A 145 -45.34 -71.17 -32.25
C ALA A 145 -43.83 -71.31 -31.79
N PRO A 146 -43.32 -72.45 -31.26
CA PRO A 146 -43.38 -72.73 -29.81
C PRO A 146 -42.12 -73.36 -29.10
N THR A 147 -42.30 -73.74 -27.81
CA THR A 147 -41.59 -74.77 -26.96
C THR A 147 -40.37 -74.44 -26.05
N SER A 148 -40.67 -74.36 -24.73
CA SER A 148 -39.99 -74.96 -23.53
C SER A 148 -38.51 -74.70 -23.12
N GLY A 149 -38.29 -74.49 -21.80
CA GLY A 149 -36.99 -74.61 -21.08
C GLY A 149 -36.68 -76.04 -20.56
N PRO A 150 -36.05 -76.28 -19.38
CA PRO A 150 -35.78 -75.38 -18.23
C PRO A 150 -34.40 -75.59 -17.49
N ASP A 151 -34.31 -75.09 -16.23
CA ASP A 151 -33.55 -75.56 -15.03
C ASP A 151 -32.03 -75.29 -14.75
N HIS A 152 -31.83 -74.62 -13.59
CA HIS A 152 -30.91 -74.84 -12.44
C HIS A 152 -29.43 -75.30 -12.54
N GLN A 153 -28.55 -74.62 -11.75
CA GLN A 153 -27.58 -75.31 -10.88
C GLN A 153 -27.05 -74.53 -9.62
N GLU A 154 -26.73 -75.33 -8.59
CA GLU A 154 -25.90 -75.23 -7.35
C GLU A 154 -24.71 -74.20 -7.32
N VAL A 155 -24.11 -73.64 -6.25
CA VAL A 155 -24.07 -73.68 -4.72
C VAL A 155 -23.76 -72.21 -4.24
N GLY A 156 -23.68 -71.67 -2.99
CA GLY A 156 -23.71 -72.06 -1.55
C GLY A 156 -22.30 -71.99 -0.85
N LEU A 157 -22.10 -71.77 0.47
CA LEU A 157 -22.97 -71.43 1.61
C LEU A 157 -22.16 -71.04 2.91
N GLY A 158 -22.76 -70.26 3.83
CA GLY A 158 -22.38 -70.14 5.28
C GLY A 158 -21.39 -69.02 5.68
N GLY A 159 -21.49 -68.35 6.84
CA GLY A 159 -22.47 -68.45 7.95
C GLY A 159 -22.39 -67.25 8.94
N GLU A 160 -23.34 -67.16 9.88
CA GLU A 160 -23.66 -65.97 10.72
C GLU A 160 -23.01 -65.96 12.13
N VAL A 161 -23.18 -64.86 12.89
CA VAL A 161 -23.69 -64.85 14.29
C VAL A 161 -24.07 -63.42 14.75
N SER A 162 -25.10 -63.31 15.61
CA SER A 162 -25.70 -62.06 16.15
C SER A 162 -25.12 -61.68 17.55
N GLN A 163 -25.68 -60.85 18.48
CA GLN A 163 -27.07 -60.47 18.78
C GLN A 163 -27.20 -59.35 19.86
N HIS A 164 -28.23 -58.50 19.73
CA HIS A 164 -29.12 -57.92 20.78
C HIS A 164 -28.71 -57.02 22.00
N LEU A 165 -29.33 -55.83 22.02
CA LEU A 165 -30.26 -55.25 23.02
C LEU A 165 -29.82 -54.80 24.44
N ALA A 166 -29.82 -53.46 24.61
CA ALA A 166 -30.72 -52.64 25.47
C ALA A 166 -30.83 -52.82 27.01
N ARG A 167 -30.92 -51.67 27.71
CA ARG A 167 -31.97 -51.38 28.73
C ARG A 167 -32.14 -49.88 29.01
N VAL A 168 -33.30 -49.54 29.58
CA VAL A 168 -33.81 -48.20 29.95
C VAL A 168 -34.27 -48.25 31.42
N ALA A 169 -34.18 -47.14 32.18
CA ALA A 169 -34.99 -46.81 33.36
C ALA A 169 -34.62 -45.43 33.97
N ASP A 170 -35.26 -44.36 33.50
CA ASP A 170 -36.32 -43.57 34.17
C ASP A 170 -36.17 -42.91 35.58
N ASP A 171 -37.02 -41.88 35.75
CA ASP A 171 -37.64 -41.26 36.95
C ASP A 171 -36.93 -40.18 37.82
N ASP A 172 -37.21 -38.92 37.46
CA ASP A 172 -38.03 -37.93 38.21
C ASP A 172 -37.96 -37.78 39.75
N VAL A 173 -37.74 -36.52 40.18
CA VAL A 173 -38.55 -35.83 41.21
C VAL A 173 -38.68 -34.34 40.87
N SER A 174 -39.88 -33.76 41.00
CA SER A 174 -40.17 -32.33 40.82
C SER A 174 -40.49 -31.63 42.16
N ALA A 175 -40.13 -30.35 42.32
CA ALA A 175 -40.50 -29.51 43.46
C ALA A 175 -40.61 -28.00 43.10
N ASP A 176 -41.83 -27.50 43.22
CA ASP A 176 -42.45 -26.27 42.73
C ASP A 176 -42.12 -24.95 43.50
N LEU A 177 -42.57 -23.80 42.96
CA LEU A 177 -42.90 -22.51 43.66
C LEU A 177 -41.76 -21.68 44.36
N ASP A 178 -41.72 -20.32 44.40
CA ASP A 178 -42.65 -19.26 43.94
C ASP A 178 -41.99 -17.84 43.74
N LEU A 179 -42.65 -17.00 42.93
CA LEU A 179 -42.72 -15.52 42.82
C LEU A 179 -41.68 -14.50 43.42
N ARG A 180 -41.32 -13.52 42.54
CA ARG A 180 -41.14 -12.04 42.72
C ARG A 180 -39.76 -11.36 42.98
N ARG A 181 -39.34 -10.61 41.94
CA ARG A 181 -38.91 -9.17 41.92
C ARG A 181 -37.62 -8.67 42.62
N LEU A 182 -37.05 -7.64 41.96
CA LEU A 182 -36.14 -6.55 42.41
C LEU A 182 -34.61 -6.72 42.25
N ALA A 183 -34.10 -5.95 41.27
CA ALA A 183 -33.02 -4.96 41.35
C ALA A 183 -31.70 -5.20 42.15
N SER A 184 -30.61 -4.86 41.44
CA SER A 184 -29.40 -4.18 41.90
C SER A 184 -28.38 -4.86 42.84
N SER A 185 -27.14 -4.88 42.31
CA SER A 185 -25.85 -4.56 42.95
C SER A 185 -25.20 -5.49 43.98
N GLU A 186 -23.86 -5.58 43.85
CA GLU A 186 -22.88 -6.04 44.85
C GLU A 186 -22.92 -7.53 45.26
N HIS A 187 -21.87 -8.17 45.79
CA HIS A 187 -20.42 -8.20 45.58
C HIS A 187 -19.88 -9.18 46.67
N ARG A 188 -18.86 -10.00 46.37
CA ARG A 188 -18.10 -10.88 47.32
C ARG A 188 -18.83 -12.10 47.93
N CYS A 189 -18.17 -13.09 48.57
CA CYS A 189 -16.87 -13.80 48.40
C CYS A 189 -16.63 -14.80 49.58
N ARG A 190 -16.08 -16.02 49.35
CA ARG A 190 -15.65 -17.06 50.35
C ARG A 190 -16.80 -17.69 51.18
N PHE A 191 -16.65 -18.81 51.93
CA PHE A 191 -15.56 -19.77 52.25
C PHE A 191 -16.01 -21.20 51.79
N CYS A 192 -15.15 -22.16 51.38
CA CYS A 192 -14.42 -23.21 52.15
C CYS A 192 -15.33 -24.20 52.94
N ASP A 193 -15.02 -25.50 53.15
CA ASP A 193 -13.72 -26.20 53.25
C ASP A 193 -13.72 -27.70 52.78
N VAL A 194 -12.51 -28.30 52.79
CA VAL A 194 -12.11 -29.75 52.68
C VAL A 194 -12.68 -30.63 53.83
N PRO A 195 -12.59 -32.01 53.91
CA PRO A 195 -11.48 -32.95 53.59
C PRO A 195 -11.92 -34.30 52.91
N ASP A 196 -11.15 -35.41 52.79
CA ASP A 196 -9.72 -35.78 52.50
C ASP A 196 -9.57 -37.34 52.51
N LEU A 197 -8.35 -37.90 52.32
CA LEU A 197 -7.89 -39.32 52.44
C LEU A 197 -8.09 -40.24 51.21
N GLY A 198 -7.17 -41.16 50.86
CA GLY A 198 -5.88 -41.54 51.51
C GLY A 198 -4.98 -42.47 50.65
N ASP A 199 -3.99 -43.10 51.30
CA ASP A 199 -2.78 -43.82 50.77
C ASP A 199 -3.06 -45.20 50.09
N ASP A 200 -2.12 -46.06 49.62
CA ASP A 200 -0.68 -46.27 49.95
C ASP A 200 0.08 -47.21 48.93
N ALA A 201 1.43 -47.21 48.97
CA ALA A 201 2.40 -48.33 48.76
C ALA A 201 2.50 -49.18 47.43
N VAL A 202 3.62 -49.86 47.02
CA VAL A 202 5.11 -49.80 47.26
C VAL A 202 5.89 -50.79 46.31
N SER A 203 7.15 -50.47 45.91
CA SER A 203 8.24 -51.37 45.37
C SER A 203 8.12 -51.99 43.93
N ALA A 204 9.16 -52.51 43.22
CA ALA A 204 10.59 -52.75 43.54
C ALA A 204 11.57 -52.87 42.31
N VAL A 205 12.78 -52.28 42.44
CA VAL A 205 14.16 -52.80 42.17
C VAL A 205 14.64 -53.30 40.77
N GLY A 206 15.82 -52.78 40.35
CA GLY A 206 16.82 -53.45 39.49
C GLY A 206 17.49 -52.56 38.41
N VAL A 207 18.82 -52.47 38.17
CA VAL A 207 20.10 -52.37 38.93
C VAL A 207 21.25 -52.69 37.94
N GLY A 208 22.34 -51.90 37.93
CA GLY A 208 23.56 -52.08 37.10
C GLY A 208 23.83 -50.86 36.20
N ALA A 209 24.76 -49.92 36.45
CA ALA A 209 26.17 -49.95 36.94
C ALA A 209 27.19 -50.36 35.85
N GLY A 210 28.29 -49.61 35.63
CA GLY A 210 28.73 -48.33 36.23
C GLY A 210 30.11 -47.87 35.72
N ASP A 211 30.56 -46.70 36.20
CA ASP A 211 31.94 -46.28 36.60
C ASP A 211 33.11 -46.40 35.56
N ASP A 212 34.26 -45.69 35.64
CA ASP A 212 34.80 -44.78 36.68
C ASP A 212 35.87 -43.76 36.15
N ALA A 213 36.19 -42.76 36.99
CA ALA A 213 37.42 -41.97 37.21
C ALA A 213 38.53 -41.68 36.15
N GLY A 214 39.06 -40.43 36.20
CA GLY A 214 40.51 -40.23 36.49
C GLY A 214 41.39 -39.33 35.55
N PRO A 215 42.17 -38.36 36.10
CA PRO A 215 43.27 -37.62 35.42
C PRO A 215 44.67 -38.02 36.00
N PRO A 216 45.82 -37.26 35.93
CA PRO A 216 46.23 -36.07 35.14
C PRO A 216 47.67 -36.13 34.50
N ASP A 217 48.04 -35.06 33.76
CA ASP A 217 49.35 -34.34 33.68
C ASP A 217 50.74 -34.92 33.24
N PHE A 218 51.52 -33.96 32.67
CA PHE A 218 52.98 -33.66 32.85
C PHE A 218 54.12 -34.12 31.89
N VAL A 219 55.10 -33.20 31.73
CA VAL A 219 56.55 -33.35 31.36
C VAL A 219 56.86 -33.61 29.87
N ARG A 220 57.77 -32.91 29.13
CA ARG A 220 58.74 -31.76 29.25
C ARG A 220 59.18 -31.40 27.79
N ALA A 221 59.97 -30.39 27.40
CA ALA A 221 60.55 -29.10 27.87
C ALA A 221 61.29 -28.47 26.64
N GLY A 222 61.78 -27.22 26.58
CA GLY A 222 61.81 -26.06 27.51
C GLY A 222 62.78 -24.95 27.02
N ARG A 223 63.05 -23.95 27.88
CA ARG A 223 63.89 -22.72 27.71
C ARG A 223 63.30 -21.55 26.90
N GLY A 224 63.07 -20.43 27.61
CA GLY A 224 63.92 -19.24 27.41
C GLY A 224 63.26 -17.91 27.02
N GLY A 225 63.28 -16.94 27.95
CA GLY A 225 63.28 -15.50 27.65
C GLY A 225 61.94 -14.84 27.36
N GLY A 226 61.80 -13.59 27.81
CA GLY A 226 60.71 -12.68 27.43
C GLY A 226 61.29 -11.27 27.16
N GLY A 227 60.56 -10.44 26.43
CA GLY A 227 60.99 -9.09 26.07
C GLY A 227 60.17 -8.52 24.92
N ASP A 228 59.37 -7.50 25.20
CA ASP A 228 58.54 -6.74 24.27
C ASP A 228 59.37 -5.95 23.24
N HIS A 229 59.04 -6.09 21.94
CA HIS A 229 58.81 -5.01 20.96
C HIS A 229 58.61 -5.57 19.54
N GLY A 230 57.69 -4.96 18.76
CA GLY A 230 57.33 -5.41 17.42
C GLY A 230 57.70 -4.43 16.29
N GLN A 231 57.49 -4.84 15.03
CA GLN A 231 57.50 -3.94 13.87
C GLN A 231 56.68 -4.47 12.67
N ARG A 232 56.38 -3.56 11.72
CA ARG A 232 55.57 -3.73 10.49
C ARG A 232 56.51 -4.09 9.29
N PRO A 233 56.14 -4.06 7.96
CA PRO A 233 54.85 -3.74 7.32
C PRO A 233 54.42 -4.56 6.07
N LEU A 234 53.13 -4.53 5.75
CA LEU A 234 52.56 -4.53 4.39
C LEU A 234 51.40 -3.50 4.42
N LEU A 235 51.46 -2.34 3.75
CA LEU A 235 51.47 -2.04 2.31
C LEU A 235 50.11 -2.28 1.62
N ALA A 236 49.46 -1.18 1.24
CA ALA A 236 48.23 -1.13 0.46
C ALA A 236 48.35 -0.07 -0.65
N PRO A 237 47.81 -0.34 -1.84
CA PRO A 237 47.19 0.68 -2.68
C PRO A 237 45.77 0.27 -3.12
N GLY A 238 44.83 1.18 -3.40
CA GLY A 238 44.90 2.65 -3.28
C GLY A 238 43.53 3.29 -3.49
N LEU A 239 43.33 4.53 -3.02
CA LEU A 239 42.06 5.25 -3.12
C LEU A 239 41.90 6.00 -4.45
N VAL A 240 40.69 5.96 -5.01
CA VAL A 240 40.20 6.97 -5.97
C VAL A 240 39.40 8.05 -5.21
N ARG A 241 39.40 9.28 -5.72
CA ARG A 241 39.12 10.50 -4.93
C ARG A 241 37.64 10.90 -4.89
N ARG A 242 37.17 11.33 -3.72
CA ARG A 242 36.03 12.27 -3.60
C ARG A 242 36.51 13.72 -3.82
N PRO A 243 35.68 14.62 -4.39
CA PRO A 243 35.96 16.06 -4.37
C PRO A 243 35.72 16.67 -2.97
N PRO A 244 36.46 17.72 -2.56
CA PRO A 244 36.27 18.37 -1.26
C PRO A 244 35.20 19.47 -1.30
N HIS A 245 34.33 19.51 -0.29
CA HIS A 245 33.46 20.67 -0.06
C HIS A 245 34.28 21.88 0.40
N ARG A 246 33.96 23.07 -0.13
CA ARG A 246 34.56 24.34 0.33
C ARG A 246 33.92 24.79 1.64
N ALA A 247 34.67 24.71 2.74
CA ALA A 247 34.33 25.44 3.95
C ALA A 247 34.67 26.93 3.77
N VAL A 248 33.67 27.81 3.79
CA VAL A 248 33.87 29.27 3.81
C VAL A 248 34.18 29.70 5.24
N ARG A 249 35.39 30.20 5.48
CA ARG A 249 35.80 30.77 6.78
C ARG A 249 36.12 32.25 6.58
N MET A 250 35.48 33.13 7.35
CA MET A 250 35.75 34.57 7.28
C MET A 250 37.22 34.86 7.62
N GLY A 251 37.83 35.75 6.83
CA GLY A 251 39.10 36.40 7.14
C GLY A 251 39.01 37.87 6.77
N ARG A 252 39.35 38.77 7.70
CA ARG A 252 39.44 40.21 7.42
C ARG A 252 40.70 40.50 6.59
N ALA A 253 40.55 41.37 5.60
CA ALA A 253 41.63 42.20 5.07
C ALA A 253 41.13 43.66 5.06
N VAL A 254 42.07 44.61 5.09
CA VAL A 254 41.86 46.05 5.31
C VAL A 254 42.90 46.79 4.47
N ASP A 255 42.52 47.94 3.89
CA ASP A 255 43.34 48.88 3.12
C ASP A 255 43.92 48.36 1.78
N ALA A 256 44.10 49.17 0.73
CA ALA A 256 43.62 50.53 0.39
C ALA A 256 43.79 50.78 -1.13
N ASP A 257 43.35 51.98 -1.59
CA ASP A 257 43.78 52.70 -2.81
C ASP A 257 43.48 52.08 -4.22
N ASP A 258 43.06 52.82 -5.26
CA ASP A 258 42.49 54.18 -5.36
C ASP A 258 41.79 54.38 -6.75
N ASP A 259 41.22 55.58 -6.97
CA ASP A 259 41.13 56.35 -8.22
C ASP A 259 39.84 56.38 -9.10
N ALA A 260 39.26 57.59 -9.14
CA ALA A 260 38.51 58.32 -10.17
C ALA A 260 37.17 57.86 -10.84
N SER A 261 36.21 58.80 -10.71
CA SER A 261 35.14 59.22 -11.66
C SER A 261 33.81 58.42 -11.73
N GLY A 262 32.62 59.06 -11.82
CA GLY A 262 32.27 60.48 -11.58
C GLY A 262 30.96 60.96 -12.26
N ARG A 263 30.17 61.82 -11.56
CA ARG A 263 28.82 62.39 -11.92
C ARG A 263 27.64 61.42 -11.73
N ASP A 264 26.42 61.82 -11.34
CA ASP A 264 25.82 63.02 -10.69
C ASP A 264 24.52 62.53 -9.97
N ARG A 265 24.15 62.99 -8.76
CA ARG A 265 23.10 64.01 -8.41
C ARG A 265 21.74 63.82 -9.12
N GLU A 266 20.55 63.89 -8.49
CA GLU A 266 20.01 64.47 -7.22
C GLU A 266 19.10 63.43 -6.48
N ALA A 267 18.69 63.45 -5.19
CA ALA A 267 17.98 64.43 -4.32
C ALA A 267 16.56 64.81 -4.85
N VAL A 268 15.44 65.01 -4.11
CA VAL A 268 15.07 65.35 -2.70
C VAL A 268 13.67 64.70 -2.40
N LEU A 269 13.37 63.95 -1.31
CA LEU A 269 13.04 64.30 0.09
C LEU A 269 11.69 65.04 0.38
N ARG A 270 10.94 64.56 1.42
CA ARG A 270 9.84 65.24 2.18
C ARG A 270 8.44 65.32 1.50
N HIS A 271 7.30 65.38 2.22
CA HIS A 271 7.03 65.44 3.68
C HIS A 271 5.70 64.73 4.09
N VAL A 272 5.41 64.71 5.41
CA VAL A 272 4.24 64.07 6.05
C VAL A 272 3.20 65.12 6.48
N LEU A 273 1.89 64.82 6.40
CA LEU A 273 0.91 65.23 7.43
C LEU A 273 -0.39 64.39 7.42
N ILE A 274 -1.18 64.51 8.50
CA ILE A 274 -2.34 63.69 8.87
C ILE A 274 -3.61 64.55 8.87
N VAL A 275 -4.74 64.03 8.37
CA VAL A 275 -6.10 64.37 8.85
C VAL A 275 -7.03 63.15 8.75
N LEU A 276 -7.75 62.83 9.81
CA LEU A 276 -8.95 61.99 9.82
C LEU A 276 -10.14 62.81 10.36
N PRO A 277 -11.34 62.77 9.75
CA PRO A 277 -12.54 63.40 10.31
C PRO A 277 -13.69 62.41 10.62
N ALA A 278 -14.17 62.51 11.87
CA ALA A 278 -15.56 62.31 12.34
C ALA A 278 -16.28 60.94 12.23
N VAL A 279 -16.95 60.58 13.34
CA VAL A 279 -18.03 59.59 13.47
C VAL A 279 -19.33 60.34 13.76
N PRO A 280 -20.44 60.01 13.05
CA PRO A 280 -21.72 59.66 13.71
C PRO A 280 -22.46 58.52 12.95
N ASP A 281 -23.51 57.85 13.43
CA ASP A 281 -24.13 57.73 14.77
C ASP A 281 -24.91 56.38 14.81
N ALA A 282 -25.39 55.96 16.00
CA ALA A 282 -26.24 54.76 16.13
C ALA A 282 -27.73 55.03 15.83
N PRO A 283 -28.54 53.98 15.60
CA PRO A 283 -29.51 53.63 16.66
C PRO A 283 -29.79 52.13 16.87
N ARG A 284 -30.21 51.81 18.12
CA ARG A 284 -31.11 50.72 18.53
C ARG A 284 -32.45 51.39 18.96
N PRO A 285 -33.64 50.74 19.03
CA PRO A 285 -33.93 49.72 20.07
C PRO A 285 -35.04 48.68 19.73
N GLU A 286 -35.45 47.92 20.77
CA GLU A 286 -36.76 47.24 21.01
C GLU A 286 -37.30 46.21 19.99
N SER A 287 -37.76 44.98 20.31
CA SER A 287 -38.11 44.21 21.53
C SER A 287 -39.59 44.14 21.97
N LEU A 288 -40.05 42.89 22.15
CA LEU A 288 -41.15 42.37 22.99
C LEU A 288 -42.60 42.25 22.44
N ALA A 289 -43.10 41.00 22.60
CA ALA A 289 -44.47 40.58 22.92
C ALA A 289 -45.60 40.64 21.86
N ALA A 290 -46.68 39.83 21.93
CA ALA A 290 -46.85 38.46 22.48
C ALA A 290 -48.25 37.86 22.13
N ARG A 291 -48.32 36.51 22.18
CA ARG A 291 -49.47 35.68 22.64
C ARG A 291 -50.65 35.30 21.71
N ASP A 292 -51.24 34.16 22.14
CA ASP A 292 -52.59 33.62 21.93
C ASP A 292 -52.96 33.05 20.53
N LEU A 293 -53.59 31.86 20.39
CA LEU A 293 -54.04 30.83 21.34
C LEU A 293 -54.07 29.42 20.67
N GLY A 294 -54.04 28.33 21.46
CA GLY A 294 -54.23 26.93 21.00
C GLY A 294 -55.69 26.43 21.17
N PRO A 295 -56.00 25.11 21.28
CA PRO A 295 -55.13 23.91 21.34
C PRO A 295 -55.41 22.86 20.22
N SER A 296 -54.57 21.84 19.96
CA SER A 296 -54.57 20.52 20.67
C SER A 296 -53.83 19.43 19.85
N CYS A 297 -53.50 18.21 20.33
CA CYS A 297 -52.97 17.79 21.65
C CYS A 297 -52.37 16.34 21.65
N ARG A 298 -51.04 16.19 21.43
CA ARG A 298 -50.16 15.08 21.94
C ARG A 298 -50.27 13.72 21.18
N VAL A 299 -49.27 12.80 21.17
CA VAL A 299 -48.52 12.18 22.30
C VAL A 299 -47.03 11.82 21.99
N ARG A 300 -46.16 12.15 22.96
CA ARG A 300 -44.84 11.59 23.37
C ARG A 300 -43.90 10.90 22.34
N ARG A 301 -42.66 11.40 22.29
CA ARG A 301 -41.45 10.57 22.50
C ARG A 301 -40.66 11.11 23.70
N SER A 302 -39.95 10.25 24.42
CA SER A 302 -39.10 10.58 25.57
C SER A 302 -37.65 10.84 25.14
N ALA A 303 -36.93 11.65 25.90
CA ALA A 303 -35.54 12.02 25.59
C ALA A 303 -34.54 11.27 26.47
N GLU A 304 -33.46 10.80 25.87
CA GLU A 304 -32.15 10.71 26.52
C GLU A 304 -31.20 11.64 25.76
N HIS A 305 -30.63 12.64 26.44
CA HIS A 305 -29.65 13.52 25.83
C HIS A 305 -28.28 12.85 25.81
N ARG A 306 -27.82 12.43 24.62
CA ARG A 306 -26.40 12.56 24.28
C ARG A 306 -26.24 13.87 23.52
N SER A 307 -25.77 14.90 24.21
CA SER A 307 -25.39 16.17 23.59
C SER A 307 -24.15 15.94 22.71
N VAL A 308 -24.35 15.78 21.40
CA VAL A 308 -23.27 15.85 20.42
C VAL A 308 -22.79 17.30 20.40
N THR A 309 -21.63 17.58 21.01
CA THR A 309 -20.97 18.87 20.95
C THR A 309 -20.40 19.08 19.54
N THR A 310 -21.19 19.72 18.69
CA THR A 310 -20.78 20.11 17.33
C THR A 310 -19.93 21.38 17.36
N GLU A 311 -18.74 21.28 17.95
CA GLU A 311 -17.59 22.11 17.60
C GLU A 311 -16.64 21.22 16.79
N SER A 312 -16.27 21.65 15.59
CA SER A 312 -15.36 20.88 14.74
C SER A 312 -13.95 20.92 15.32
N GLU A 313 -13.35 19.75 15.57
CA GLU A 313 -11.95 19.63 16.01
C GLU A 313 -10.96 20.07 14.91
N ILE A 314 -10.81 21.39 14.70
CA ILE A 314 -9.84 21.96 13.77
C ILE A 314 -8.44 21.87 14.40
N GLY A 315 -7.79 20.72 14.26
CA GLY A 315 -6.42 20.53 14.71
C GLY A 315 -5.90 19.11 14.54
N LEU A 316 -4.57 18.96 14.62
CA LEU A 316 -3.95 17.64 14.56
C LEU A 316 -4.37 16.76 15.76
N PRO A 317 -4.82 15.51 15.53
CA PRO A 317 -5.09 14.55 16.59
C PRO A 317 -3.78 13.98 17.18
N SER A 318 -3.89 13.22 18.26
CA SER A 318 -2.74 12.56 18.90
C SER A 318 -1.99 11.63 17.95
N ALA A 319 -0.66 11.67 18.01
CA ALA A 319 0.25 10.92 17.18
C ALA A 319 1.34 10.24 18.01
N ASP A 320 1.49 8.93 17.86
CA ASP A 320 2.65 8.20 18.35
C ASP A 320 3.87 8.55 17.49
N VAL A 321 5.00 8.88 18.11
CA VAL A 321 6.22 9.32 17.42
C VAL A 321 7.46 8.62 17.96
N LEU A 322 8.53 8.59 17.16
CA LEU A 322 9.84 8.11 17.58
C LEU A 322 10.79 9.27 17.89
N MET A 323 11.40 9.20 19.06
CA MET A 323 12.50 10.04 19.52
C MET A 323 13.80 9.74 18.76
N SER A 324 14.78 10.62 18.87
CA SER A 324 16.08 10.50 18.17
C SER A 324 16.98 9.37 18.70
N ASP A 325 16.58 8.68 19.76
CA ASP A 325 17.17 7.43 20.27
C ASP A 325 16.41 6.17 19.83
N GLY A 326 15.26 6.32 19.16
CA GLY A 326 14.36 5.21 18.79
C GLY A 326 13.30 4.87 19.84
N GLY A 327 13.26 5.59 20.98
CA GLY A 327 12.20 5.45 21.98
C GLY A 327 10.86 6.05 21.52
N LEU A 328 9.77 5.60 22.13
CA LEU A 328 8.41 6.07 21.83
C LEU A 328 8.01 7.28 22.67
N ALA A 329 7.26 8.19 22.05
CA ALA A 329 6.57 9.30 22.71
C ALA A 329 5.20 9.53 22.07
N VAL A 330 4.27 10.19 22.76
CA VAL A 330 2.96 10.58 22.21
C VAL A 330 2.90 12.11 22.12
N VAL A 331 2.76 12.65 20.91
CA VAL A 331 2.49 14.09 20.70
C VAL A 331 0.99 14.28 20.61
N ARG A 332 0.44 15.22 21.39
CA ARG A 332 -1.00 15.56 21.37
C ARG A 332 -1.24 17.01 21.75
N ARG A 333 -2.45 17.51 21.48
CA ARG A 333 -2.92 18.79 22.03
C ARG A 333 -2.99 18.76 23.56
N VAL A 334 -2.74 19.92 24.15
CA VAL A 334 -3.05 20.20 25.56
C VAL A 334 -4.56 20.12 25.78
N ARG A 335 -4.97 19.58 26.93
CA ARG A 335 -6.35 19.46 27.38
C ARG A 335 -6.54 20.20 28.72
N PRO A 336 -7.79 20.57 29.09
CA PRO A 336 -8.07 21.20 30.39
C PRO A 336 -7.61 20.35 31.59
N GLU A 337 -7.62 19.01 31.49
CA GLU A 337 -7.14 18.13 32.56
C GLU A 337 -5.61 18.10 32.74
N ASP A 338 -4.80 18.59 31.78
CA ASP A 338 -3.34 18.50 31.82
C ASP A 338 -2.67 19.45 32.85
N GLY A 339 -3.43 20.37 33.45
CA GLY A 339 -2.91 21.39 34.36
C GLY A 339 -1.93 20.87 35.44
N PRO A 340 -2.27 19.81 36.20
CA PRO A 340 -1.37 19.23 37.20
C PRO A 340 -0.03 18.77 36.63
N ASP A 341 -0.02 18.09 35.48
CA ASP A 341 1.18 17.56 34.84
C ASP A 341 2.03 18.68 34.22
N LEU A 342 1.37 19.72 33.69
CA LEU A 342 2.03 20.94 33.24
C LEU A 342 2.65 21.72 34.40
N TYR A 343 2.03 21.74 35.59
CA TYR A 343 2.65 22.28 36.80
C TYR A 343 3.83 21.41 37.26
N GLU A 344 3.72 20.09 37.24
CA GLU A 344 4.85 19.20 37.58
C GLU A 344 6.03 19.40 36.61
N LEU A 345 5.78 19.56 35.30
CA LEU A 345 6.83 19.86 34.33
C LEU A 345 7.58 21.16 34.68
N HIS A 346 6.85 22.23 35.02
CA HIS A 346 7.45 23.52 35.40
C HIS A 346 8.14 23.50 36.78
N ASP A 347 7.71 22.63 37.69
CA ASP A 347 8.34 22.45 39.00
C ASP A 347 9.56 21.49 38.94
N ARG A 348 9.58 20.51 38.03
CA ARG A 348 10.65 19.51 37.90
C ARG A 348 11.87 19.99 37.11
N VAL A 349 11.71 20.97 36.21
CA VAL A 349 12.85 21.56 35.47
C VAL A 349 13.77 22.41 36.35
N SER A 350 15.05 22.43 35.98
CA SER A 350 16.09 23.30 36.57
C SER A 350 15.81 24.80 36.35
N ASP A 351 16.32 25.65 37.25
CA ASP A 351 16.15 27.11 37.16
C ASP A 351 16.77 27.69 35.87
N ASP A 352 17.87 27.11 35.37
CA ASP A 352 18.45 27.41 34.05
C ASP A 352 17.42 27.23 32.92
N SER A 353 16.58 26.21 33.01
CA SER A 353 15.54 25.91 32.01
C SER A 353 14.40 26.93 32.05
N VAL A 354 14.01 27.35 33.26
CA VAL A 354 13.02 28.41 33.47
C VAL A 354 13.57 29.74 32.94
N TRP A 355 14.83 30.06 33.24
CA TRP A 355 15.54 31.23 32.72
C TRP A 355 15.60 31.25 31.19
N LEU A 356 16.02 30.16 30.55
CA LEU A 356 16.14 30.05 29.09
C LEU A 356 14.80 30.05 28.34
N ARG A 357 13.65 29.90 29.05
CA ARG A 357 12.27 29.91 28.49
C ARG A 357 11.48 31.18 28.82
N PHE A 358 11.67 31.77 30.00
CA PHE A 358 10.85 32.88 30.53
C PHE A 358 11.67 34.14 30.88
N PHE A 359 12.98 34.12 30.62
CA PHE A 359 13.94 35.21 30.92
C PHE A 359 13.86 35.68 32.38
N SER A 360 13.47 34.76 33.26
CA SER A 360 13.36 34.91 34.72
C SER A 360 13.39 33.52 35.36
N VAL A 361 13.74 33.44 36.64
CA VAL A 361 13.69 32.19 37.44
C VAL A 361 12.38 32.03 38.21
N SER A 362 11.32 32.75 37.81
CA SER A 362 10.06 32.79 38.54
C SER A 362 9.18 31.57 38.21
N ARG A 363 9.20 30.56 39.08
CA ARG A 363 8.30 29.41 39.00
C ARG A 363 6.82 29.81 39.09
N GLN A 364 6.51 30.92 39.77
CA GLN A 364 5.17 31.53 39.75
C GLN A 364 4.77 32.02 38.35
N ALA A 365 5.69 32.58 37.57
CA ALA A 365 5.41 32.99 36.19
C ALA A 365 5.17 31.78 35.28
N GLY A 366 5.87 30.67 35.49
CA GLY A 366 5.59 29.39 34.82
C GLY A 366 4.19 28.86 35.09
N ARG A 367 3.73 28.90 36.35
CA ARG A 367 2.35 28.52 36.70
C ARG A 367 1.31 29.48 36.08
N GLN A 368 1.52 30.79 36.16
CA GLN A 368 0.67 31.79 35.50
C GLN A 368 0.63 31.63 33.96
N TYR A 369 1.71 31.13 33.35
CA TYR A 369 1.73 30.79 31.93
C TYR A 369 0.83 29.59 31.61
N VAL A 370 0.83 28.55 32.45
CA VAL A 370 -0.08 27.40 32.32
C VAL A 370 -1.55 27.81 32.55
N ASP A 371 -1.85 28.64 33.56
CA ASP A 371 -3.19 29.21 33.75
C ASP A 371 -3.67 29.98 32.51
N LYS A 372 -2.81 30.84 31.93
CA LYS A 372 -3.10 31.56 30.67
C LYS A 372 -3.33 30.59 29.50
N LEU A 373 -2.49 29.56 29.38
CA LEU A 373 -2.52 28.60 28.27
C LEU A 373 -3.83 27.81 28.25
N LEU A 374 -4.25 27.29 29.41
CA LEU A 374 -5.49 26.52 29.55
C LEU A 374 -6.76 27.39 29.35
N GLY A 375 -6.64 28.71 29.51
CA GLY A 375 -7.70 29.68 29.22
C GLY A 375 -7.69 30.25 27.79
N SER A 376 -6.77 29.84 26.91
CA SER A 376 -6.62 30.41 25.57
C SER A 376 -7.27 29.54 24.49
N GLN A 377 -8.10 30.14 23.63
CA GLN A 377 -8.69 29.47 22.46
C GLN A 377 -7.83 29.62 21.18
N ASP A 378 -7.07 30.71 21.07
CA ASP A 378 -6.27 31.03 19.88
C ASP A 378 -4.88 30.37 19.87
N THR A 379 -4.36 29.95 21.03
CA THR A 379 -3.02 29.36 21.16
C THR A 379 -3.01 27.91 20.69
N ILE A 380 -2.11 27.58 19.77
CA ILE A 380 -1.79 26.18 19.44
C ILE A 380 -0.91 25.64 20.56
N ALA A 381 -1.34 24.59 21.26
CA ALA A 381 -0.65 24.04 22.43
C ALA A 381 -0.50 22.53 22.30
N LEU A 382 0.75 22.05 22.30
CA LEU A 382 1.11 20.63 22.14
C LEU A 382 1.97 20.15 23.30
N VAL A 383 1.70 18.95 23.81
CA VAL A 383 2.57 18.22 24.73
C VAL A 383 3.15 16.99 24.07
N ALA A 384 4.34 16.58 24.52
CA ALA A 384 4.87 15.26 24.27
C ALA A 384 4.92 14.46 25.58
N GLU A 385 4.29 13.29 25.59
CA GLU A 385 4.33 12.33 26.69
C GLU A 385 5.40 11.26 26.45
N VAL A 386 6.11 10.87 27.51
CA VAL A 386 7.01 9.72 27.55
C VAL A 386 6.65 8.90 28.79
N ASP A 387 6.50 7.57 28.62
CA ASP A 387 6.09 6.64 29.69
C ASP A 387 4.82 7.05 30.44
N GLY A 388 3.88 7.71 29.73
CA GLY A 388 2.62 8.21 30.30
C GLY A 388 2.76 9.47 31.17
N ARG A 389 3.84 10.24 31.03
CA ARG A 389 4.06 11.52 31.72
C ARG A 389 4.41 12.63 30.74
N VAL A 390 3.94 13.85 30.99
CA VAL A 390 4.34 15.01 30.18
C VAL A 390 5.85 15.27 30.33
N ALA A 391 6.56 15.17 29.20
CA ALA A 391 8.00 15.31 29.07
C ALA A 391 8.40 16.66 28.42
N ALA A 392 7.52 17.22 27.58
CA ALA A 392 7.73 18.50 26.95
C ALA A 392 6.40 19.21 26.61
N LEU A 393 6.47 20.54 26.48
CA LEU A 393 5.41 21.45 26.06
C LEU A 393 5.95 22.33 24.92
N ALA A 394 5.15 22.54 23.89
CA ALA A 394 5.38 23.54 22.84
C ALA A 394 4.10 24.36 22.58
N THR A 395 4.27 25.64 22.28
CA THR A 395 3.16 26.57 22.02
C THR A 395 3.43 27.45 20.80
N ALA A 396 2.36 27.80 20.08
CA ALA A 396 2.34 28.86 19.06
C ALA A 396 1.23 29.86 19.41
N GLU A 397 1.61 31.09 19.73
CA GLU A 397 0.70 32.18 20.07
C GLU A 397 0.60 33.14 18.87
N PRO A 398 -0.58 33.41 18.30
CA PRO A 398 -0.73 34.33 17.18
C PRO A 398 -0.29 35.76 17.54
N VAL A 399 0.67 36.31 16.80
CA VAL A 399 1.20 37.68 16.97
C VAL A 399 0.96 38.58 15.76
N GLY A 400 0.39 38.04 14.68
CA GLY A 400 -0.03 38.77 13.49
C GLY A 400 -0.85 37.88 12.54
N PRO A 401 -1.39 38.44 11.44
CA PRO A 401 -2.32 37.75 10.55
C PRO A 401 -1.72 36.54 9.81
N GLU A 402 -0.38 36.45 9.70
CA GLU A 402 0.32 35.31 9.11
C GLU A 402 1.44 34.74 10.02
N VAL A 403 1.53 35.19 11.29
CA VAL A 403 2.68 34.92 12.17
C VAL A 403 2.27 34.43 13.56
N CYS A 404 2.82 33.30 13.99
CA CYS A 404 2.76 32.84 15.39
C CYS A 404 4.14 32.92 16.05
N GLU A 405 4.19 33.40 17.29
CA GLU A 405 5.38 33.31 18.14
C GLU A 405 5.43 31.93 18.81
N VAL A 406 6.58 31.24 18.76
CA VAL A 406 6.72 29.85 19.19
C VAL A 406 7.72 29.66 20.32
N ALA A 407 7.36 28.81 21.28
CA ALA A 407 8.18 28.55 22.46
C ALA A 407 8.08 27.10 22.96
N PHE A 408 9.12 26.64 23.66
CA PHE A 408 9.35 25.23 23.99
C PHE A 408 9.89 25.06 25.41
N LEU A 409 9.36 24.08 26.15
CA LEU A 409 9.92 23.60 27.41
C LEU A 409 10.07 22.08 27.35
N VAL A 410 11.26 21.57 27.68
CA VAL A 410 11.59 20.12 27.66
C VAL A 410 12.26 19.77 28.99
N ALA A 411 11.76 18.72 29.65
CA ALA A 411 12.30 18.20 30.90
C ALA A 411 13.81 17.87 30.78
N ASP A 412 14.58 18.13 31.84
CA ASP A 412 16.04 18.05 31.83
C ASP A 412 16.57 16.65 31.46
N ASP A 413 15.91 15.62 31.97
CA ASP A 413 16.15 14.20 31.73
C ASP A 413 15.79 13.73 30.31
N GLN A 414 15.01 14.53 29.56
CA GLN A 414 14.49 14.20 28.23
C GLN A 414 15.20 14.99 27.09
N ARG A 415 16.26 15.73 27.45
CA ARG A 415 17.06 16.53 26.51
C ARG A 415 17.89 15.65 25.58
N GLY A 416 18.06 16.09 24.32
CA GLY A 416 18.79 15.34 23.30
C GLY A 416 18.00 14.20 22.63
N ARG A 417 16.80 13.87 23.13
CA ARG A 417 15.89 12.83 22.56
C ARG A 417 15.03 13.33 21.39
N GLY A 418 15.30 14.53 20.85
CA GLY A 418 14.63 15.04 19.65
C GLY A 418 13.21 15.59 19.83
N LEU A 419 12.66 15.57 21.07
CA LEU A 419 11.30 16.03 21.38
C LEU A 419 11.01 17.47 20.91
N GLY A 420 11.96 18.40 21.03
CA GLY A 420 11.79 19.78 20.55
C GLY A 420 11.62 19.88 19.04
N THR A 421 12.35 19.07 18.27
CA THR A 421 12.25 19.01 16.80
C THR A 421 10.94 18.36 16.36
N LEU A 422 10.52 17.29 17.05
CA LEU A 422 9.20 16.65 16.83
C LEU A 422 8.06 17.64 17.08
N LEU A 423 8.06 18.31 18.24
CA LEU A 423 7.04 19.30 18.57
C LEU A 423 7.04 20.46 17.56
N LEU A 424 8.20 20.95 17.12
CA LEU A 424 8.29 22.00 16.08
C LEU A 424 7.70 21.56 14.73
N GLU A 425 7.97 20.33 14.29
CA GLU A 425 7.41 19.76 13.06
C GLU A 425 5.87 19.64 13.13
N HIS A 426 5.34 19.19 14.27
CA HIS A 426 3.88 19.11 14.50
C HIS A 426 3.24 20.50 14.61
N LEU A 427 3.86 21.44 15.31
CA LEU A 427 3.41 22.82 15.46
C LEU A 427 3.37 23.56 14.11
N ALA A 428 4.38 23.33 13.25
CA ALA A 428 4.45 23.92 11.91
C ALA A 428 3.39 23.37 10.95
N ALA A 429 2.97 22.11 11.12
CA ALA A 429 1.86 21.55 10.36
C ALA A 429 0.51 22.13 10.80
N ASP A 430 0.19 22.12 12.10
CA ASP A 430 -1.08 22.66 12.63
C ASP A 430 -1.22 24.17 12.33
N ALA A 431 -0.13 24.94 12.44
CA ALA A 431 -0.10 26.35 12.08
C ALA A 431 -0.32 26.58 10.57
N ARG A 432 0.23 25.74 9.69
CA ARG A 432 0.04 25.82 8.23
C ARG A 432 -1.41 25.58 7.84
N ASP A 433 -2.05 24.57 8.42
CA ASP A 433 -3.43 24.20 8.09
C ASP A 433 -4.44 25.24 8.62
N ARG A 434 -4.09 25.93 9.72
CA ARG A 434 -4.74 27.15 10.23
C ARG A 434 -4.42 28.42 9.44
N GLY A 435 -3.54 28.36 8.43
CA GLY A 435 -3.25 29.45 7.48
C GLY A 435 -2.06 30.35 7.82
N PHE A 436 -1.36 30.13 8.95
CA PHE A 436 -0.17 30.91 9.31
C PHE A 436 1.01 30.55 8.39
N ALA A 437 1.72 31.57 7.90
CA ALA A 437 2.82 31.40 6.95
C ALA A 437 4.21 31.36 7.61
N VAL A 438 4.35 31.89 8.84
CA VAL A 438 5.63 32.04 9.55
C VAL A 438 5.48 31.68 11.03
N LEU A 439 6.43 30.88 11.55
CA LEU A 439 6.71 30.77 12.96
C LEU A 439 7.87 31.72 13.33
N GLU A 440 7.74 32.49 14.40
CA GLU A 440 8.80 33.35 14.94
C GLU A 440 9.23 32.84 16.32
N ALA A 441 10.51 32.56 16.53
CA ALA A 441 11.05 32.18 17.84
C ALA A 441 11.96 33.28 18.39
N ARG A 442 11.82 33.61 19.67
CA ARG A 442 12.74 34.49 20.40
C ARG A 442 13.59 33.67 21.36
N VAL A 443 14.90 33.72 21.17
CA VAL A 443 15.83 32.79 21.79
C VAL A 443 17.01 33.56 22.39
N LEU A 444 17.27 33.40 23.69
CA LEU A 444 18.50 33.91 24.29
C LEU A 444 19.72 33.30 23.58
N ARG A 445 20.70 34.14 23.27
CA ARG A 445 21.91 33.76 22.51
C ARG A 445 22.64 32.54 23.06
N ASP A 446 22.67 32.40 24.39
CA ASP A 446 23.33 31.32 25.11
C ASP A 446 22.54 29.99 25.06
N ASN A 447 21.28 30.01 24.60
CA ASN A 447 20.46 28.82 24.37
C ASN A 447 20.85 28.10 23.07
N HIS A 448 22.14 27.76 22.93
CA HIS A 448 22.69 27.10 21.75
C HIS A 448 21.96 25.79 21.40
N ARG A 449 21.35 25.12 22.39
CA ARG A 449 20.53 23.92 22.18
C ARG A 449 19.26 24.22 21.37
N MET A 450 18.51 25.27 21.71
CA MET A 450 17.35 25.67 20.90
C MET A 450 17.75 26.20 19.53
N LEU A 451 18.82 27.00 19.45
CA LEU A 451 19.36 27.45 18.16
C LEU A 451 19.73 26.26 17.24
N GLN A 452 20.26 25.17 17.81
CA GLN A 452 20.52 23.93 17.07
C GLN A 452 19.23 23.22 16.63
N VAL A 453 18.19 23.13 17.48
CA VAL A 453 16.88 22.53 17.11
C VAL A 453 16.29 23.21 15.87
N PHE A 454 16.35 24.53 15.79
CA PHE A 454 15.83 25.28 14.63
C PHE A 454 16.70 25.12 13.37
N ALA A 455 18.03 24.99 13.53
CA ALA A 455 18.95 24.71 12.42
C ALA A 455 18.79 23.28 11.87
N ASP A 456 18.75 22.28 12.76
CA ASP A 456 18.57 20.86 12.41
C ASP A 456 17.23 20.62 11.72
N ALA A 457 16.18 21.36 12.11
CA ALA A 457 14.86 21.29 11.47
C ALA A 457 14.87 21.70 9.99
N GLY A 458 15.90 22.41 9.51
CA GLY A 458 16.10 22.76 8.10
C GLY A 458 15.54 24.12 7.68
N PHE A 459 15.15 24.98 8.63
CA PHE A 459 14.61 26.31 8.33
C PHE A 459 15.72 27.34 8.05
N GLU A 460 15.49 28.23 7.07
CA GLU A 460 16.39 29.36 6.82
C GLU A 460 16.29 30.40 7.95
N LEU A 461 17.30 30.42 8.82
CA LEU A 461 17.32 31.28 10.00
C LEU A 461 17.59 32.74 9.64
N ALA A 462 16.54 33.48 9.31
CA ALA A 462 16.56 34.94 9.18
C ALA A 462 16.76 35.61 10.56
N ARG A 463 18.03 35.69 11.01
CA ARG A 463 18.40 36.22 12.33
C ARG A 463 18.27 37.74 12.38
N ARG A 464 17.49 38.25 13.33
CA ARG A 464 17.52 39.66 13.75
C ARG A 464 17.98 39.74 15.21
N PHE A 465 18.93 40.64 15.47
CA PHE A 465 19.35 40.97 16.82
C PHE A 465 18.42 42.05 17.40
N ASP A 466 17.86 41.78 18.58
CA ASP A 466 17.16 42.77 19.40
C ASP A 466 17.35 42.42 20.88
N GLY A 467 17.50 43.40 21.77
CA GLY A 467 17.63 43.24 23.23
C GLY A 467 18.79 42.40 23.81
N GLY A 468 19.42 41.50 23.05
CA GLY A 468 20.26 40.39 23.53
C GLY A 468 19.74 38.99 23.12
N GLU A 469 18.58 38.94 22.46
CA GLU A 469 17.94 37.77 21.89
C GLU A 469 18.30 37.62 20.40
N GLU A 470 18.28 36.39 19.90
CA GLU A 470 18.19 36.10 18.46
C GLU A 470 16.71 35.83 18.11
N VAL A 471 16.14 36.69 17.27
CA VAL A 471 14.82 36.46 16.66
C VAL A 471 15.02 35.62 15.40
N LEU A 472 14.34 34.48 15.32
CA LEU A 472 14.38 33.53 14.22
C LEU A 472 13.01 33.46 13.55
N ARG A 473 12.94 33.59 12.22
CA ARG A 473 11.69 33.45 11.46
C ARG A 473 11.79 32.24 10.52
N MET A 474 10.76 31.42 10.52
CA MET A 474 10.73 30.09 9.91
C MET A 474 9.44 29.94 9.07
N PRO A 475 9.51 29.76 7.74
CA PRO A 475 8.32 29.52 6.93
C PRO A 475 7.62 28.22 7.34
N THR A 476 6.29 28.19 7.39
CA THR A 476 5.53 26.95 7.66
C THR A 476 5.46 26.01 6.46
N ALA A 477 5.78 26.49 5.25
CA ALA A 477 5.84 25.71 4.02
C ALA A 477 6.99 24.67 4.06
N VAL A 478 6.73 23.47 3.57
CA VAL A 478 7.74 22.40 3.47
C VAL A 478 8.57 22.61 2.21
N THR A 479 9.89 22.74 2.35
CA THR A 479 10.84 22.75 1.22
C THR A 479 11.47 21.35 1.04
N PRO A 480 12.09 21.03 -0.12
CA PRO A 480 12.80 19.76 -0.29
C PRO A 480 13.91 19.56 0.74
N VAL A 481 14.53 20.65 1.22
CA VAL A 481 15.55 20.64 2.28
C VAL A 481 14.94 20.24 3.64
N ILE A 482 13.81 20.86 4.02
CA ILE A 482 13.08 20.52 5.25
C ILE A 482 12.57 19.07 5.18
N GLN A 483 12.01 18.66 4.05
CA GLN A 483 11.51 17.30 3.84
C GLN A 483 12.64 16.26 3.91
N ALA A 484 13.78 16.49 3.23
CA ALA A 484 14.92 15.58 3.26
C ALA A 484 15.53 15.45 4.66
N ALA A 485 15.62 16.55 5.41
CA ALA A 485 16.09 16.54 6.79
C ALA A 485 15.11 15.83 7.73
N ALA A 486 13.79 16.00 7.54
CA ALA A 486 12.76 15.27 8.27
C ALA A 486 12.78 13.78 7.93
N ASP A 487 12.87 13.40 6.65
CA ASP A 487 12.98 12.01 6.20
C ASP A 487 14.23 11.33 6.80
N GLU A 488 15.37 12.00 6.80
CA GLU A 488 16.60 11.47 7.41
C GLU A 488 16.47 11.26 8.92
N ARG A 489 15.79 12.19 9.63
CA ARG A 489 15.45 12.00 11.06
C ARG A 489 14.49 10.82 11.26
N GLU A 490 13.42 10.72 10.47
CA GLU A 490 12.42 9.65 10.52
C GLU A 490 13.10 8.29 10.37
N PHE A 491 13.85 8.15 9.27
CA PHE A 491 14.57 6.95 8.88
C PHE A 491 15.59 6.52 9.94
N ALA A 492 16.37 7.46 10.50
CA ALA A 492 17.30 7.16 11.59
C ALA A 492 16.57 6.76 12.90
N SER A 493 15.40 7.34 13.19
CA SER A 493 14.61 6.98 14.38
C SER A 493 13.98 5.58 14.27
N GLU A 494 13.39 5.22 13.12
CA GLU A 494 12.90 3.86 12.87
C GLU A 494 14.03 2.83 13.01
N ARG A 495 15.19 3.09 12.38
CA ARG A 495 16.39 2.21 12.41
C ARG A 495 16.80 1.86 13.85
N ARG A 496 16.82 2.84 14.76
CA ARG A 496 17.15 2.61 16.18
C ARG A 496 16.05 1.86 16.94
N SER A 497 14.78 2.17 16.67
CA SER A 497 13.65 1.52 17.35
C SER A 497 13.58 0.00 17.14
N LEU A 498 14.22 -0.52 16.08
CA LEU A 498 14.30 -1.95 15.77
C LEU A 498 15.63 -2.61 16.19
N GLU A 499 16.57 -1.90 16.84
CA GLU A 499 17.78 -2.51 17.40
C GLU A 499 17.44 -3.64 18.43
N PRO A 500 16.48 -3.47 19.36
CA PRO A 500 16.07 -4.55 20.27
C PRO A 500 15.40 -5.75 19.59
N LEU A 501 14.90 -5.58 18.35
CA LEU A 501 14.25 -6.65 17.57
C LEU A 501 15.28 -7.47 16.76
N LEU A 502 16.27 -6.81 16.17
CA LEU A 502 17.20 -7.41 15.22
C LEU A 502 18.58 -7.75 15.82
N ALA A 503 18.93 -7.14 16.96
CA ALA A 503 20.16 -7.42 17.72
C ALA A 503 19.95 -7.51 19.26
N PRO A 504 19.01 -8.33 19.75
CA PRO A 504 18.81 -8.53 21.18
C PRO A 504 19.99 -9.27 21.85
N GLN A 505 20.36 -8.86 23.07
CA GLN A 505 21.32 -9.57 23.93
C GLN A 505 20.64 -10.63 24.80
N GLY A 506 19.34 -10.48 25.05
CA GLY A 506 18.51 -11.48 25.72
C GLY A 506 17.12 -11.60 25.09
N VAL A 507 16.61 -12.83 25.04
CA VAL A 507 15.30 -13.19 24.47
C VAL A 507 14.51 -13.98 25.51
N VAL A 508 13.24 -13.61 25.73
CA VAL A 508 12.30 -14.39 26.54
C VAL A 508 11.21 -15.03 25.67
N VAL A 509 10.90 -16.31 25.92
CA VAL A 509 9.88 -17.06 25.18
C VAL A 509 8.72 -17.48 26.08
N TYR A 510 7.49 -17.17 25.65
CA TYR A 510 6.23 -17.53 26.30
C TYR A 510 5.42 -18.50 25.43
N GLY A 511 4.72 -19.47 26.05
CA GLY A 511 3.73 -20.31 25.36
C GLY A 511 4.23 -21.67 24.85
N SER A 512 5.37 -22.15 25.35
CA SER A 512 5.68 -23.59 25.27
C SER A 512 4.72 -24.40 26.15
N ARG A 513 4.46 -25.65 25.78
CA ARG A 513 3.79 -26.62 26.66
C ARG A 513 4.78 -27.20 27.69
N ARG A 514 4.26 -27.81 28.77
CA ARG A 514 5.03 -28.41 29.88
C ARG A 514 6.05 -29.46 29.42
N ASP A 515 5.69 -30.23 28.39
CA ASP A 515 6.51 -31.26 27.76
C ASP A 515 7.54 -30.71 26.76
N GLY A 516 7.60 -29.39 26.55
CA GLY A 516 8.42 -28.76 25.51
C GLY A 516 7.82 -28.81 24.11
N SER A 517 6.54 -29.20 23.95
CA SER A 517 5.87 -29.27 22.66
C SER A 517 5.09 -27.99 22.29
N GLY A 518 4.53 -27.97 21.07
CA GLY A 518 3.79 -26.84 20.52
C GLY A 518 4.67 -25.72 19.99
N ILE A 519 4.04 -24.61 19.60
CA ILE A 519 4.71 -23.50 18.88
C ILE A 519 5.83 -22.87 19.71
N GLY A 520 5.59 -22.55 20.99
CA GLY A 520 6.65 -22.00 21.86
C GLY A 520 7.79 -22.99 22.10
N GLY A 521 7.51 -24.30 22.13
CA GLY A 521 8.53 -25.34 22.22
C GLY A 521 9.39 -25.45 20.96
N ALA A 522 8.77 -25.36 19.78
CA ALA A 522 9.46 -25.30 18.50
C ALA A 522 10.37 -24.05 18.40
N VAL A 523 9.91 -22.89 18.87
CA VAL A 523 10.73 -21.66 18.95
C VAL A 523 11.92 -21.83 19.88
N ILE A 524 11.75 -22.40 21.08
CA ILE A 524 12.86 -22.69 22.00
C ILE A 524 13.88 -23.62 21.35
N SER A 525 13.41 -24.67 20.67
CA SER A 525 14.25 -25.61 19.91
C SER A 525 15.02 -24.91 18.78
N ALA A 526 14.37 -24.03 18.02
CA ALA A 526 15.00 -23.28 16.93
C ALA A 526 16.08 -22.31 17.44
N ILE A 527 15.80 -21.52 18.48
CA ILE A 527 16.80 -20.60 19.08
C ILE A 527 18.01 -21.38 19.63
N THR A 528 17.76 -22.53 20.26
CA THR A 528 18.81 -23.37 20.86
C THR A 528 19.67 -24.06 19.79
N SER A 529 19.05 -24.66 18.78
CA SER A 529 19.75 -25.36 17.68
C SER A 529 20.42 -24.43 16.67
N GLY A 530 19.90 -23.21 16.49
CA GLY A 530 20.56 -22.12 15.77
C GLY A 530 21.82 -21.59 16.45
N GLY A 531 22.02 -21.91 17.73
CA GLY A 531 23.19 -21.52 18.50
C GLY A 531 23.25 -20.02 18.79
N PHE A 532 22.11 -19.43 19.18
CA PHE A 532 22.00 -18.02 19.60
C PHE A 532 23.07 -17.64 20.64
N THR A 533 23.67 -16.45 20.50
CA THR A 533 24.77 -15.97 21.36
C THR A 533 24.33 -15.29 22.65
N GLY A 534 23.09 -14.82 22.71
CA GLY A 534 22.52 -14.12 23.87
C GLY A 534 21.91 -15.05 24.92
N SER A 535 21.31 -14.46 25.94
CA SER A 535 20.59 -15.20 26.99
C SER A 535 19.18 -15.60 26.54
N LEU A 536 18.81 -16.86 26.72
CA LEU A 536 17.47 -17.38 26.47
C LEU A 536 16.74 -17.63 27.81
N VAL A 537 15.63 -16.94 28.03
CA VAL A 537 14.73 -17.12 29.18
C VAL A 537 13.45 -17.81 28.71
N VAL A 538 12.99 -18.82 29.47
CA VAL A 538 11.70 -19.48 29.22
C VAL A 538 10.72 -19.12 30.34
N VAL A 539 9.51 -18.68 30.00
CA VAL A 539 8.45 -18.40 30.97
C VAL A 539 7.32 -19.41 30.82
N HIS A 540 6.97 -20.08 31.93
CA HIS A 540 5.90 -21.07 31.98
C HIS A 540 5.22 -21.06 33.37
N PRO A 541 3.89 -20.91 33.46
CA PRO A 541 3.21 -20.56 34.72
C PRO A 541 3.23 -21.64 35.81
N ALA A 542 3.53 -22.90 35.46
CA ALA A 542 3.39 -24.04 36.38
C ALA A 542 4.43 -25.17 36.18
N SER A 543 5.61 -24.87 35.62
CA SER A 543 6.70 -25.85 35.43
C SER A 543 8.05 -25.18 35.59
N PRO A 544 8.96 -25.67 36.45
CA PRO A 544 10.27 -25.08 36.68
C PRO A 544 11.30 -25.46 35.61
N VAL A 545 10.95 -26.40 34.72
CA VAL A 545 11.77 -26.84 33.58
C VAL A 545 10.85 -27.04 32.37
N VAL A 546 11.30 -26.63 31.19
CA VAL A 546 10.63 -26.81 29.89
C VAL A 546 11.68 -27.02 28.81
N ALA A 547 11.50 -28.02 27.94
CA ALA A 547 12.45 -28.36 26.86
C ALA A 547 13.92 -28.55 27.33
N GLY A 548 14.13 -28.96 28.57
CA GLY A 548 15.46 -29.13 29.20
C GLY A 548 16.07 -27.84 29.78
N LEU A 549 15.45 -26.67 29.57
CA LEU A 549 15.88 -25.39 30.12
C LEU A 549 15.15 -25.05 31.42
N PRO A 550 15.77 -24.30 32.36
CA PRO A 550 15.06 -23.68 33.47
C PRO A 550 13.92 -22.78 32.96
N ALA A 551 12.76 -22.86 33.62
CA ALA A 551 11.60 -22.07 33.28
C ALA A 551 11.08 -21.30 34.49
N HIS A 552 10.76 -20.03 34.27
CA HIS A 552 10.41 -19.06 35.31
C HIS A 552 8.92 -18.73 35.29
N THR A 553 8.40 -18.23 36.42
CA THR A 553 7.01 -17.74 36.53
C THR A 553 6.81 -16.38 35.87
N ARG A 554 7.86 -15.55 35.84
CA ARG A 554 7.95 -14.24 35.19
C ARG A 554 9.30 -14.06 34.54
N ALA A 555 9.39 -13.23 33.50
CA ALA A 555 10.66 -12.93 32.84
C ALA A 555 11.71 -12.33 33.81
N GLY A 556 11.28 -11.42 34.70
CA GLY A 556 12.17 -10.79 35.68
C GLY A 556 12.74 -11.73 36.74
N ASP A 557 12.11 -12.89 36.99
CA ASP A 557 12.60 -13.88 37.96
C ASP A 557 13.92 -14.56 37.51
N ALA A 558 14.32 -14.38 36.25
CA ALA A 558 15.55 -14.95 35.68
C ALA A 558 16.83 -14.17 36.04
N GLY A 559 16.72 -12.92 36.49
CA GLY A 559 17.87 -12.09 36.90
C GLY A 559 18.82 -11.68 35.76
N VAL A 560 18.45 -11.92 34.50
CA VAL A 560 19.18 -11.51 33.30
C VAL A 560 18.38 -10.49 32.50
N ALA A 561 19.07 -9.60 31.77
CA ALA A 561 18.43 -8.63 30.90
C ALA A 561 17.85 -9.30 29.65
N VAL A 562 16.67 -8.84 29.20
CA VAL A 562 16.00 -9.30 27.98
C VAL A 562 15.51 -8.10 27.16
N ASP A 563 15.81 -8.11 25.87
CA ASP A 563 15.47 -7.01 24.94
C ASP A 563 14.22 -7.33 24.12
N LEU A 564 14.01 -8.63 23.84
CA LEU A 564 12.99 -9.17 22.93
C LEU A 564 12.13 -10.23 23.65
N ALA A 565 10.80 -10.12 23.52
CA ALA A 565 9.88 -11.20 23.86
C ALA A 565 9.35 -11.90 22.61
N VAL A 566 9.26 -13.23 22.64
CA VAL A 566 8.59 -14.05 21.62
C VAL A 566 7.40 -14.75 22.27
N ILE A 567 6.19 -14.39 21.83
CA ILE A 567 4.95 -14.73 22.53
C ILE A 567 4.10 -15.64 21.64
N ALA A 568 3.88 -16.88 22.12
CA ALA A 568 3.11 -17.94 21.45
C ALA A 568 2.02 -18.54 22.37
N VAL A 569 1.44 -17.73 23.26
CA VAL A 569 0.27 -18.09 24.11
C VAL A 569 -1.05 -17.85 23.35
N PRO A 570 -2.20 -18.43 23.76
CA PRO A 570 -3.51 -18.03 23.24
C PRO A 570 -3.75 -16.51 23.31
N ALA A 571 -4.52 -15.96 22.37
CA ALA A 571 -4.67 -14.50 22.18
C ALA A 571 -5.07 -13.74 23.45
N GLU A 572 -5.98 -14.31 24.23
CA GLU A 572 -6.45 -13.81 25.53
C GLU A 572 -5.34 -13.70 26.59
N GLY A 573 -4.24 -14.46 26.45
CA GLY A 573 -3.07 -14.40 27.31
C GLY A 573 -1.97 -13.44 26.84
N VAL A 574 -2.04 -12.92 25.60
CA VAL A 574 -0.95 -12.13 25.00
C VAL A 574 -0.72 -10.82 25.73
N LEU A 575 -1.79 -10.12 26.15
CA LEU A 575 -1.67 -8.89 26.94
C LEU A 575 -0.96 -9.11 28.29
N ALA A 576 -1.26 -10.21 28.98
CA ALA A 576 -0.61 -10.54 30.25
C ALA A 576 0.88 -10.92 30.06
N ALA A 577 1.22 -11.62 28.99
CA ALA A 577 2.60 -11.93 28.65
C ALA A 577 3.40 -10.68 28.22
N LEU A 578 2.77 -9.74 27.51
CA LEU A 578 3.39 -8.48 27.11
C LEU A 578 3.66 -7.56 28.31
N GLU A 579 2.74 -7.50 29.27
CA GLU A 579 2.92 -6.72 30.50
C GLU A 579 4.03 -7.30 31.40
N ASP A 580 4.15 -8.63 31.49
CA ASP A 580 5.27 -9.30 32.18
C ASP A 580 6.63 -9.03 31.49
N ALA A 581 6.66 -9.10 30.15
CA ALA A 581 7.83 -8.75 29.36
C ALA A 581 8.24 -7.27 29.55
N ALA A 582 7.26 -6.36 29.53
CA ALA A 582 7.49 -4.94 29.79
C ALA A 582 8.06 -4.69 31.19
N ALA A 583 7.56 -5.39 32.21
CA ALA A 583 8.09 -5.33 33.58
C ALA A 583 9.53 -5.86 33.70
N ALA A 584 9.99 -6.71 32.77
CA ALA A 584 11.37 -7.18 32.66
C ALA A 584 12.28 -6.29 31.79
N GLY A 585 11.78 -5.18 31.24
CA GLY A 585 12.58 -4.22 30.45
C GLY A 585 12.71 -4.54 28.95
N VAL A 586 11.88 -5.46 28.43
CA VAL A 586 11.77 -5.77 27.00
C VAL A 586 11.34 -4.54 26.21
N ARG A 587 11.93 -4.33 25.02
CA ARG A 587 11.66 -3.18 24.13
C ARG A 587 11.18 -3.58 22.73
N ALA A 588 11.20 -4.88 22.40
CA ALA A 588 10.59 -5.43 21.20
C ALA A 588 9.76 -6.69 21.51
N ALA A 589 8.66 -6.91 20.80
CA ALA A 589 7.86 -8.12 20.91
C ALA A 589 7.53 -8.73 19.54
N VAL A 590 7.67 -10.05 19.44
CA VAL A 590 7.24 -10.86 18.29
C VAL A 590 6.04 -11.69 18.75
N ILE A 591 4.86 -11.31 18.30
CA ILE A 591 3.62 -12.01 18.63
C ILE A 591 3.33 -13.03 17.52
N ILE A 592 3.58 -14.30 17.81
CA ILE A 592 3.33 -15.41 16.88
C ILE A 592 1.83 -15.73 16.83
N SER A 593 1.15 -15.60 17.97
CA SER A 593 -0.26 -15.94 18.18
C SER A 593 -1.21 -15.29 17.17
N SER A 594 -2.11 -16.11 16.61
CA SER A 594 -3.34 -15.66 15.94
C SER A 594 -4.49 -15.52 16.96
N GLY A 595 -5.64 -15.03 16.50
CA GLY A 595 -6.81 -14.65 17.31
C GLY A 595 -7.17 -13.16 17.21
N PHE A 596 -6.59 -12.42 16.26
CA PHE A 596 -6.61 -10.95 16.19
C PHE A 596 -7.46 -10.45 15.01
N GLN A 597 -7.06 -9.38 14.31
CA GLN A 597 -7.87 -8.71 13.28
C GLN A 597 -8.37 -9.65 12.15
N GLU A 598 -7.66 -10.74 11.87
CA GLU A 598 -8.06 -11.80 10.94
C GLU A 598 -9.33 -12.57 11.38
N MET A 599 -9.64 -12.58 12.68
CA MET A 599 -10.85 -13.17 13.27
C MET A 599 -12.02 -12.16 13.34
N GLY A 600 -11.93 -11.03 12.63
CA GLY A 600 -12.95 -10.00 12.59
C GLY A 600 -12.98 -9.12 13.84
N ARG A 601 -14.13 -8.44 14.07
CA ARG A 601 -14.21 -7.27 14.94
C ARG A 601 -13.60 -7.46 16.35
N ARG A 602 -13.98 -8.51 17.09
CA ARG A 602 -13.48 -8.75 18.46
C ARG A 602 -11.95 -8.89 18.52
N GLY A 603 -11.36 -9.54 17.51
CA GLY A 603 -9.91 -9.69 17.42
C GLY A 603 -9.21 -8.41 16.92
N ALA A 604 -9.90 -7.57 16.15
CA ALA A 604 -9.42 -6.22 15.83
C ALA A 604 -9.44 -5.30 17.05
N ASP A 605 -10.51 -5.35 17.87
CA ASP A 605 -10.60 -4.62 19.13
C ASP A 605 -9.45 -5.04 20.08
N LEU A 606 -9.19 -6.36 20.22
CA LEU A 606 -8.06 -6.89 21.00
C LEU A 606 -6.68 -6.51 20.43
N GLN A 607 -6.54 -6.44 19.10
CA GLN A 607 -5.30 -6.00 18.46
C GLN A 607 -5.03 -4.52 18.72
N HIS A 608 -6.07 -3.69 18.77
CA HIS A 608 -5.96 -2.27 19.11
C HIS A 608 -5.50 -2.09 20.57
N GLU A 609 -6.10 -2.83 21.52
CA GLU A 609 -5.64 -2.87 22.92
C GLU A 609 -4.16 -3.30 23.04
N LEU A 610 -3.75 -4.30 22.26
CA LEU A 610 -2.37 -4.80 22.20
C LEU A 610 -1.37 -3.74 21.71
N VAL A 611 -1.68 -3.02 20.62
CA VAL A 611 -0.81 -1.94 20.12
C VAL A 611 -0.77 -0.77 21.12
N LEU A 612 -1.90 -0.38 21.71
CA LEU A 612 -1.95 0.66 22.74
C LEU A 612 -1.16 0.26 24.00
N MET A 613 -1.19 -1.01 24.41
CA MET A 613 -0.35 -1.51 25.50
C MET A 613 1.14 -1.44 25.13
N ALA A 614 1.53 -1.97 23.98
CA ALA A 614 2.92 -1.96 23.52
C ALA A 614 3.49 -0.54 23.48
N ARG A 615 2.73 0.43 22.92
CA ARG A 615 3.18 1.82 22.81
C ARG A 615 3.33 2.52 24.15
N ARG A 616 2.37 2.36 25.08
CA ARG A 616 2.47 2.86 26.46
C ARG A 616 3.60 2.22 27.28
N ARG A 617 4.14 1.07 26.83
CA ARG A 617 5.28 0.36 27.44
C ARG A 617 6.61 0.57 26.70
N GLY A 618 6.65 1.40 25.65
CA GLY A 618 7.85 1.64 24.87
C GLY A 618 8.29 0.47 23.98
N ILE A 619 7.39 -0.46 23.66
CA ILE A 619 7.66 -1.69 22.92
C ILE A 619 7.27 -1.55 21.44
N ARG A 620 8.18 -1.88 20.52
CA ARG A 620 7.86 -2.11 19.08
C ARG A 620 7.36 -3.53 18.85
N LEU A 621 6.35 -3.71 18.00
CA LEU A 621 5.64 -5.00 17.86
C LEU A 621 5.63 -5.56 16.42
N VAL A 622 6.12 -6.79 16.27
CA VAL A 622 6.00 -7.60 15.04
C VAL A 622 4.85 -8.60 15.20
N GLY A 623 4.06 -8.77 14.14
CA GLY A 623 2.82 -9.56 14.17
C GLY A 623 1.59 -8.67 14.46
N PRO A 624 0.57 -9.19 15.17
CA PRO A 624 0.39 -10.60 15.55
C PRO A 624 0.24 -11.54 14.35
N ASN A 625 -0.02 -12.84 14.58
CA ASN A 625 -0.28 -13.84 13.54
C ASN A 625 0.89 -13.99 12.53
N GLY A 626 2.11 -14.20 13.04
CA GLY A 626 3.35 -14.26 12.25
C GLY A 626 4.20 -15.50 12.55
N LEU A 627 5.05 -15.90 11.59
CA LEU A 627 5.97 -17.05 11.73
C LEU A 627 7.12 -16.81 12.73
N GLY A 628 7.42 -15.54 13.03
CA GLY A 628 8.56 -15.12 13.86
C GLY A 628 9.64 -14.39 13.05
N LEU A 629 10.89 -14.43 13.52
CA LEU A 629 12.04 -13.83 12.84
C LEU A 629 13.32 -14.69 12.86
N ILE A 630 14.24 -14.38 11.95
CA ILE A 630 15.59 -14.95 11.84
C ILE A 630 16.57 -13.78 11.74
N CYS A 631 17.60 -13.77 12.59
CA CYS A 631 18.80 -12.94 12.45
C CYS A 631 20.02 -13.87 12.27
N ASN A 632 20.51 -13.94 11.04
CA ASN A 632 21.65 -14.77 10.62
C ASN A 632 23.00 -14.04 10.75
N ASP A 633 23.09 -13.02 11.62
CA ASP A 633 24.38 -12.43 11.98
C ASP A 633 25.24 -13.47 12.71
N PRO A 634 26.49 -13.76 12.25
CA PRO A 634 27.41 -14.64 12.97
C PRO A 634 27.59 -14.27 14.45
N ASP A 635 27.45 -13.00 14.81
CA ASP A 635 27.60 -12.50 16.19
C ASP A 635 26.31 -12.66 17.04
N ILE A 636 25.16 -12.98 16.43
CA ILE A 636 23.83 -13.05 17.08
C ILE A 636 23.19 -14.44 16.94
N ARG A 637 22.97 -14.91 15.70
CA ARG A 637 22.39 -16.22 15.33
C ARG A 637 21.03 -16.53 15.99
N LEU A 638 20.11 -15.58 15.97
CA LEU A 638 18.78 -15.74 16.58
C LEU A 638 17.78 -16.36 15.58
N HIS A 639 17.34 -17.60 15.84
CA HIS A 639 16.35 -18.30 15.03
C HIS A 639 15.00 -18.41 15.77
N ALA A 640 14.30 -17.28 15.90
CA ALA A 640 13.03 -17.18 16.62
C ALA A 640 11.82 -17.45 15.70
N THR A 641 11.73 -18.66 15.12
CA THR A 641 10.55 -19.12 14.37
C THR A 641 10.14 -20.53 14.76
N PHE A 642 8.96 -20.98 14.31
CA PHE A 642 8.54 -22.39 14.37
C PHE A 642 8.68 -23.11 13.01
N GLY A 643 9.42 -22.53 12.05
CA GLY A 643 9.71 -23.15 10.76
C GLY A 643 10.85 -24.17 10.86
N GLY A 644 10.76 -25.27 10.08
CA GLY A 644 11.80 -26.32 10.06
C GLY A 644 13.02 -26.01 9.16
N LEU A 645 12.98 -24.93 8.38
CA LEU A 645 14.07 -24.52 7.49
C LEU A 645 14.86 -23.37 8.12
N VAL A 646 16.17 -23.55 8.22
CA VAL A 646 17.14 -22.49 8.56
C VAL A 646 17.94 -22.17 7.30
N PRO A 647 17.69 -21.02 6.63
CA PRO A 647 18.50 -20.58 5.50
C PRO A 647 19.94 -20.28 5.94
N ALA A 648 20.91 -20.52 5.05
CA ALA A 648 22.30 -20.15 5.28
C ALA A 648 22.46 -18.63 5.50
N SER A 649 23.53 -18.20 6.17
CA SER A 649 23.86 -16.77 6.29
C SER A 649 24.27 -16.20 4.92
N GLY A 650 23.79 -15.00 4.60
CA GLY A 650 24.10 -14.30 3.35
C GLY A 650 23.64 -12.86 3.37
N GLY A 651 23.55 -12.22 2.20
CA GLY A 651 23.32 -10.77 2.06
C GLY A 651 21.86 -10.32 1.92
N VAL A 652 20.89 -11.25 1.83
CA VAL A 652 19.48 -10.88 1.58
C VAL A 652 18.75 -10.57 2.88
N ALA A 653 18.12 -9.41 2.97
CA ALA A 653 17.15 -9.11 4.03
C ALA A 653 15.71 -9.31 3.49
N MET A 654 14.92 -10.11 4.19
CA MET A 654 13.61 -10.56 3.71
C MET A 654 12.50 -10.23 4.72
N ALA A 655 11.34 -9.81 4.22
CA ALA A 655 10.12 -9.79 5.04
C ALA A 655 8.90 -10.27 4.24
N SER A 656 8.00 -10.97 4.94
CA SER A 656 6.76 -11.46 4.37
C SER A 656 5.58 -11.20 5.30
N GLN A 657 4.51 -10.62 4.76
CA GLN A 657 3.25 -10.47 5.49
C GLN A 657 2.59 -11.84 5.74
N SER A 658 2.59 -12.74 4.75
CA SER A 658 2.12 -14.12 4.91
C SER A 658 3.24 -15.04 5.39
N GLY A 659 3.01 -15.77 6.49
CA GLY A 659 3.95 -16.78 7.00
C GLY A 659 4.21 -17.92 6.01
N GLY A 660 3.16 -18.40 5.33
CA GLY A 660 3.25 -19.48 4.35
C GLY A 660 4.06 -19.09 3.11
N VAL A 661 3.85 -17.88 2.56
CA VAL A 661 4.67 -17.34 1.47
C VAL A 661 6.12 -17.13 1.93
N GLY A 662 6.32 -16.74 3.19
CA GLY A 662 7.65 -16.65 3.80
C GLY A 662 8.40 -17.99 3.77
N ILE A 663 7.75 -19.08 4.17
CA ILE A 663 8.34 -20.44 4.13
C ILE A 663 8.68 -20.84 2.69
N ALA A 664 7.74 -20.69 1.75
CA ALA A 664 7.94 -21.07 0.36
C ALA A 664 9.10 -20.30 -0.30
N LEU A 665 9.20 -18.99 -0.06
CA LEU A 665 10.27 -18.17 -0.60
C LEU A 665 11.63 -18.45 0.09
N MET A 666 11.65 -18.75 1.39
CA MET A 666 12.89 -19.21 2.06
C MET A 666 13.39 -20.54 1.48
N ASP A 667 12.49 -21.47 1.15
CA ASP A 667 12.82 -22.75 0.49
C ASP A 667 13.36 -22.54 -0.93
N LEU A 668 12.70 -21.70 -1.75
CA LEU A 668 13.16 -21.35 -3.10
C LEU A 668 14.57 -20.75 -3.08
N LEU A 669 14.82 -19.76 -2.21
CA LEU A 669 16.12 -19.10 -2.07
C LEU A 669 17.19 -20.06 -1.54
N SER A 670 16.86 -20.90 -0.55
CA SER A 670 17.80 -21.89 0.01
C SER A 670 18.20 -22.94 -1.04
N LYS A 671 17.25 -23.40 -1.87
CA LYS A 671 17.52 -24.31 -3.00
C LYS A 671 18.32 -23.67 -4.14
N ALA A 672 18.26 -22.35 -4.28
CA ALA A 672 19.13 -21.58 -5.18
C ALA A 672 20.47 -21.19 -4.51
N GLY A 673 20.74 -21.67 -3.30
CA GLY A 673 21.95 -21.36 -2.55
C GLY A 673 22.12 -19.87 -2.26
N VAL A 674 21.02 -19.15 -2.01
CA VAL A 674 21.00 -17.73 -1.62
C VAL A 674 20.78 -17.63 -0.11
N GLY A 675 21.80 -17.15 0.61
CA GLY A 675 21.74 -16.98 2.06
C GLY A 675 21.01 -15.70 2.50
N LEU A 676 20.29 -15.79 3.61
CA LEU A 676 19.61 -14.65 4.24
C LEU A 676 20.46 -14.06 5.38
N ARG A 677 20.40 -12.73 5.50
CA ARG A 677 20.84 -11.94 6.66
C ARG A 677 19.74 -11.85 7.71
N TYR A 678 18.53 -11.53 7.26
CA TYR A 678 17.34 -11.33 8.08
C TYR A 678 16.13 -11.98 7.39
N PHE A 679 15.24 -12.60 8.18
CA PHE A 679 13.86 -12.84 7.79
C PHE A 679 12.92 -12.33 8.87
N VAL A 680 11.86 -11.60 8.51
CA VAL A 680 10.83 -11.13 9.45
C VAL A 680 9.44 -11.43 8.89
N SER A 681 8.64 -12.20 9.63
CA SER A 681 7.23 -12.41 9.31
C SER A 681 6.37 -11.32 9.97
N LEU A 682 5.80 -10.43 9.16
CA LEU A 682 5.05 -9.27 9.64
C LEU A 682 3.66 -9.63 10.16
N GLY A 683 3.07 -10.75 9.70
CA GLY A 683 1.72 -11.17 10.05
C GLY A 683 0.67 -10.09 9.74
N ASN A 684 -0.19 -9.80 10.71
CA ASN A 684 -1.17 -8.70 10.61
C ASN A 684 -0.53 -7.31 10.49
N LYS A 685 0.79 -7.17 10.78
CA LYS A 685 1.58 -5.94 10.60
C LYS A 685 0.98 -4.77 11.38
N ALA A 686 0.68 -4.99 12.66
CA ALA A 686 -0.08 -4.06 13.49
C ALA A 686 0.73 -2.80 13.88
N ASP A 687 2.03 -2.95 14.19
CA ASP A 687 2.95 -1.83 14.45
C ASP A 687 4.12 -1.80 13.46
N VAL A 688 5.08 -2.73 13.58
CA VAL A 688 6.25 -2.78 12.69
C VAL A 688 5.85 -3.20 11.27
N SER A 689 6.41 -2.49 10.29
CA SER A 689 6.06 -2.58 8.88
C SER A 689 7.28 -2.69 7.96
N GLY A 690 7.03 -2.87 6.66
CA GLY A 690 8.10 -2.86 5.64
C GLY A 690 8.87 -1.54 5.57
N ASN A 691 8.27 -0.40 5.97
CA ASN A 691 8.98 0.89 6.02
C ASN A 691 10.14 0.82 7.03
N ASP A 692 9.84 0.30 8.20
CA ASP A 692 10.68 0.41 9.38
C ASP A 692 11.83 -0.62 9.28
N LEU A 693 11.56 -1.77 8.66
CA LEU A 693 12.57 -2.74 8.24
C LEU A 693 13.51 -2.20 7.14
N LEU A 694 12.98 -1.50 6.12
CA LEU A 694 13.83 -0.85 5.11
C LEU A 694 14.78 0.18 5.73
N ALA A 695 14.32 0.91 6.76
CA ALA A 695 15.19 1.80 7.53
C ALA A 695 16.26 1.03 8.32
N ALA A 696 15.88 -0.05 9.02
CA ALA A 696 16.81 -0.90 9.76
C ALA A 696 17.93 -1.48 8.88
N TRP A 697 17.59 -2.00 7.69
CA TRP A 697 18.52 -2.71 6.81
C TRP A 697 19.38 -1.79 5.91
N TYR A 698 19.13 -0.49 5.89
CA TYR A 698 19.80 0.44 4.98
C TYR A 698 21.30 0.60 5.28
N ASP A 699 21.66 0.74 6.55
CA ASP A 699 23.04 0.99 6.99
C ASP A 699 23.84 -0.25 7.35
N ASP A 700 23.21 -1.42 7.50
CA ASP A 700 23.94 -2.69 7.56
C ASP A 700 24.57 -2.98 6.19
N GLU A 701 25.89 -2.77 6.08
CA GLU A 701 26.64 -2.98 4.84
C GLU A 701 26.65 -4.44 4.38
N ARG A 702 26.30 -5.39 5.27
CA ARG A 702 26.17 -6.82 4.92
C ARG A 702 24.83 -7.14 4.23
N VAL A 703 23.81 -6.28 4.34
CA VAL A 703 22.59 -6.40 3.52
C VAL A 703 22.88 -5.85 2.13
N THR A 704 22.94 -6.73 1.14
CA THR A 704 23.17 -6.38 -0.27
C THR A 704 21.89 -6.20 -1.08
N CYS A 705 20.82 -6.91 -0.71
CA CYS A 705 19.51 -6.89 -1.40
C CYS A 705 18.37 -7.00 -0.37
N ALA A 706 17.22 -6.37 -0.65
CA ALA A 706 16.00 -6.53 0.14
C ALA A 706 14.87 -7.18 -0.67
N ALA A 707 14.09 -8.04 -0.01
CA ALA A 707 13.03 -8.87 -0.59
C ALA A 707 11.74 -8.75 0.24
N LEU A 708 10.65 -8.24 -0.37
CA LEU A 708 9.38 -7.99 0.33
C LEU A 708 8.19 -8.72 -0.31
N TYR A 709 7.45 -9.50 0.49
CA TYR A 709 6.07 -9.88 0.17
C TYR A 709 5.10 -9.07 1.05
N LEU A 710 4.23 -8.29 0.39
CA LEU A 710 3.29 -7.35 1.02
C LEU A 710 1.86 -7.63 0.54
N GLU A 711 0.85 -7.41 1.39
CA GLU A 711 -0.56 -7.40 0.96
C GLU A 711 -1.16 -5.98 1.03
N SER A 712 -0.50 -5.09 1.78
CA SER A 712 -0.79 -3.65 1.84
C SER A 712 0.46 -2.86 2.25
N PHE A 713 0.51 -1.56 1.97
CA PHE A 713 1.61 -0.68 2.44
C PHE A 713 1.39 -0.06 3.82
N GLY A 714 0.14 0.03 4.28
CA GLY A 714 -0.21 0.93 5.39
C GLY A 714 -0.11 2.39 4.90
N ASN A 715 0.98 3.07 5.21
CA ASN A 715 1.27 4.39 4.63
C ASN A 715 2.10 4.23 3.34
N ALA A 716 1.44 4.25 2.19
CA ALA A 716 2.09 4.05 0.89
C ALA A 716 3.06 5.18 0.51
N ARG A 717 2.82 6.43 0.97
CA ARG A 717 3.75 7.55 0.74
C ARG A 717 5.05 7.41 1.53
N LYS A 718 4.97 7.04 2.81
CA LYS A 718 6.17 6.71 3.62
C LYS A 718 6.92 5.54 2.98
N PHE A 719 6.21 4.50 2.52
CA PHE A 719 6.82 3.41 1.76
C PHE A 719 7.52 3.91 0.50
N ALA A 720 6.89 4.80 -0.31
CA ALA A 720 7.51 5.37 -1.50
C ALA A 720 8.82 6.12 -1.21
N ARG A 721 8.84 6.98 -0.16
CA ARG A 721 10.06 7.72 0.24
C ARG A 721 11.17 6.77 0.72
N PHE A 722 10.82 5.81 1.59
CA PHE A 722 11.79 4.88 2.19
C PHE A 722 12.32 3.87 1.17
N ALA A 723 11.43 3.29 0.36
CA ALA A 723 11.78 2.40 -0.74
C ALA A 723 12.67 3.11 -1.76
N ARG A 724 12.37 4.35 -2.16
CA ARG A 724 13.23 5.11 -3.07
C ARG A 724 14.64 5.32 -2.50
N ARG A 725 14.74 5.82 -1.26
CA ARG A 725 16.04 6.02 -0.59
C ARG A 725 16.83 4.71 -0.50
N PHE A 726 16.15 3.58 -0.26
CA PHE A 726 16.77 2.25 -0.28
C PHE A 726 17.25 1.88 -1.69
N SER A 727 16.38 1.90 -2.70
CA SER A 727 16.65 1.55 -4.11
C SER A 727 17.78 2.35 -4.75
N GLU A 728 17.99 3.61 -4.35
CA GLU A 728 19.11 4.43 -4.81
C GLU A 728 20.47 3.80 -4.38
N ARG A 729 20.54 3.19 -3.18
CA ARG A 729 21.74 2.55 -2.61
C ARG A 729 21.82 1.04 -2.89
N LYS A 730 20.72 0.29 -2.74
CA LYS A 730 20.64 -1.19 -2.69
C LYS A 730 19.39 -1.70 -3.44
N PRO A 731 19.45 -2.80 -4.21
CA PRO A 731 18.28 -3.40 -4.84
C PRO A 731 17.17 -3.78 -3.85
N LEU A 732 15.92 -3.48 -4.24
CA LEU A 732 14.70 -3.82 -3.52
C LEU A 732 13.73 -4.52 -4.46
N VAL A 733 13.46 -5.80 -4.21
CA VAL A 733 12.52 -6.65 -4.95
C VAL A 733 11.23 -6.79 -4.15
N ALA A 734 10.07 -6.66 -4.81
CA ALA A 734 8.79 -6.79 -4.12
C ALA A 734 7.68 -7.47 -4.93
N VAL A 735 6.88 -8.26 -4.22
CA VAL A 735 5.58 -8.80 -4.67
C VAL A 735 4.49 -8.17 -3.80
N VAL A 736 3.39 -7.77 -4.45
CA VAL A 736 2.16 -7.35 -3.77
C VAL A 736 1.07 -8.37 -4.05
N GLY A 737 0.49 -8.96 -3.00
CA GLY A 737 -0.66 -9.86 -3.08
C GLY A 737 -1.93 -9.17 -3.57
N GLY A 738 -2.95 -9.94 -3.91
CA GLY A 738 -4.29 -9.40 -4.20
C GLY A 738 -4.43 -8.56 -5.49
N ARG A 739 -3.55 -8.73 -6.49
CA ARG A 739 -3.53 -7.89 -7.72
C ARG A 739 -4.81 -7.98 -8.57
N SER A 740 -5.43 -9.16 -8.68
CA SER A 740 -6.65 -9.41 -9.48
C SER A 740 -7.94 -9.26 -8.65
N VAL A 741 -9.12 -9.18 -9.28
CA VAL A 741 -10.42 -9.12 -8.55
C VAL A 741 -10.61 -10.32 -7.63
N GLY A 742 -10.34 -11.54 -8.14
CA GLY A 742 -10.38 -12.76 -7.33
C GLY A 742 -9.34 -12.77 -6.20
N GLY A 743 -8.14 -12.27 -6.47
CA GLY A 743 -7.08 -12.10 -5.47
C GLY A 743 -7.43 -11.08 -4.39
N ARG A 744 -8.10 -9.96 -4.73
CA ARG A 744 -8.61 -8.99 -3.74
C ARG A 744 -9.64 -9.63 -2.82
N ARG A 745 -10.60 -10.36 -3.39
CA ARG A 745 -11.63 -11.08 -2.63
C ARG A 745 -11.00 -12.07 -1.65
N ALA A 746 -10.14 -12.97 -2.13
CA ALA A 746 -9.44 -13.95 -1.29
C ALA A 746 -8.54 -13.29 -0.23
N GLY A 747 -7.81 -12.23 -0.59
CA GLY A 747 -7.00 -11.45 0.33
C GLY A 747 -7.85 -10.82 1.44
N SER A 748 -8.94 -10.14 1.09
CA SER A 748 -9.84 -9.48 2.06
C SER A 748 -10.52 -10.43 3.05
N SER A 749 -10.64 -11.72 2.72
CA SER A 749 -11.12 -12.77 3.63
C SER A 749 -10.03 -13.40 4.50
N HIS A 750 -8.75 -13.13 4.24
CA HIS A 750 -7.60 -13.64 5.03
C HIS A 750 -6.89 -12.56 5.83
N THR A 751 -6.82 -11.33 5.32
CA THR A 751 -6.39 -10.14 6.05
C THR A 751 -7.40 -9.01 5.84
N ALA A 752 -7.93 -8.45 6.93
CA ALA A 752 -8.97 -7.41 6.88
C ALA A 752 -8.41 -6.01 6.53
N ALA A 753 -7.47 -5.95 5.58
CA ALA A 753 -6.89 -4.74 5.02
C ALA A 753 -7.35 -4.58 3.56
N ALA A 754 -7.70 -3.36 3.16
CA ALA A 754 -8.04 -3.07 1.77
C ALA A 754 -6.83 -3.33 0.86
N ALA A 755 -6.98 -4.24 -0.09
CA ALA A 755 -5.93 -4.58 -1.05
C ALA A 755 -5.65 -3.40 -1.99
N SER A 756 -4.38 -2.98 -2.07
CA SER A 756 -3.98 -1.74 -2.74
C SER A 756 -4.25 -1.78 -4.26
N PRO A 757 -4.85 -0.73 -4.86
CA PRO A 757 -5.08 -0.65 -6.30
C PRO A 757 -3.82 -0.90 -7.15
N ALA A 758 -3.90 -1.85 -8.08
CA ALA A 758 -2.75 -2.28 -8.90
C ALA A 758 -2.14 -1.15 -9.74
N ALA A 759 -2.93 -0.13 -10.11
CA ALA A 759 -2.43 1.07 -10.77
C ALA A 759 -1.45 1.86 -9.88
N GLY A 760 -1.84 2.17 -8.63
CA GLY A 760 -0.99 2.85 -7.65
C GLY A 760 0.22 2.03 -7.24
N VAL A 761 0.10 0.70 -7.13
CA VAL A 761 1.23 -0.22 -6.91
C VAL A 761 2.28 -0.07 -8.02
N ARG A 762 1.86 -0.12 -9.30
CA ARG A 762 2.77 0.04 -10.46
C ARG A 762 3.43 1.42 -10.47
N ALA A 763 2.65 2.49 -10.25
CA ALA A 763 3.15 3.86 -10.18
C ALA A 763 4.24 4.01 -9.11
N LEU A 764 3.94 3.59 -7.87
CA LEU A 764 4.87 3.64 -6.74
C LEU A 764 6.16 2.91 -7.08
N PHE A 765 6.08 1.66 -7.53
CA PHE A 765 7.27 0.84 -7.79
C PHE A 765 8.16 1.44 -8.89
N ALA A 766 7.56 1.94 -9.99
CA ALA A 766 8.29 2.56 -11.09
C ALA A 766 8.95 3.90 -10.75
N GLN A 767 8.44 4.63 -9.75
CA GLN A 767 9.03 5.89 -9.26
C GLN A 767 10.06 5.66 -8.14
N ALA A 768 9.83 4.65 -7.29
CA ALA A 768 10.69 4.32 -6.15
C ALA A 768 11.79 3.29 -6.48
N GLY A 769 11.94 2.90 -7.75
CA GLY A 769 12.98 1.96 -8.20
C GLY A 769 12.81 0.52 -7.68
N VAL A 770 11.60 0.17 -7.22
CA VAL A 770 11.29 -1.16 -6.70
C VAL A 770 11.12 -2.12 -7.86
N ILE A 771 11.87 -3.22 -7.82
CA ILE A 771 11.79 -4.28 -8.82
C ILE A 771 10.51 -5.08 -8.57
N SER A 772 9.48 -4.82 -9.38
CA SER A 772 8.20 -5.54 -9.29
C SER A 772 8.36 -6.97 -9.80
N CYS A 773 7.89 -7.93 -9.01
CA CYS A 773 7.62 -9.30 -9.41
C CYS A 773 6.11 -9.59 -9.33
N LYS A 774 5.63 -10.59 -10.07
CA LYS A 774 4.21 -11.01 -10.08
C LYS A 774 3.90 -12.03 -8.99
N ASP A 775 4.87 -12.87 -8.63
CA ASP A 775 4.77 -14.01 -7.71
C ASP A 775 6.12 -14.28 -6.99
N ALA A 776 6.12 -15.29 -6.11
CA ALA A 776 7.29 -15.64 -5.31
C ALA A 776 8.44 -16.30 -6.10
N GLU A 777 8.16 -16.89 -7.26
CA GLU A 777 9.20 -17.51 -8.11
C GLU A 777 9.98 -16.43 -8.85
N GLU A 778 9.29 -15.45 -9.44
CA GLU A 778 9.96 -14.27 -10.02
C GLU A 778 10.76 -13.49 -8.97
N LEU A 779 10.26 -13.37 -7.74
CA LEU A 779 10.98 -12.71 -6.65
C LEU A 779 12.25 -13.50 -6.30
N ALA A 780 12.16 -14.84 -6.20
CA ALA A 780 13.31 -15.70 -5.96
C ALA A 780 14.36 -15.58 -7.08
N ASP A 781 13.99 -15.78 -8.34
CA ASP A 781 14.90 -15.68 -9.49
C ASP A 781 15.54 -14.29 -9.61
N THR A 782 14.75 -13.22 -9.39
CA THR A 782 15.28 -11.86 -9.39
C THR A 782 16.30 -11.65 -8.25
N THR A 783 16.08 -12.26 -7.08
CA THR A 783 17.02 -12.22 -5.95
C THR A 783 18.27 -13.06 -6.20
N VAL A 784 18.16 -14.20 -6.90
CA VAL A 784 19.30 -15.01 -7.39
C VAL A 784 20.20 -14.14 -8.29
N LEU A 785 19.61 -13.46 -9.28
CA LEU A 785 20.36 -12.58 -10.18
C LEU A 785 21.11 -11.47 -9.41
N LEU A 786 20.42 -10.80 -8.49
CA LEU A 786 20.96 -9.68 -7.70
C LEU A 786 22.01 -10.08 -6.66
N THR A 787 22.18 -11.38 -6.38
CA THR A 787 23.13 -11.88 -5.39
C THR A 787 24.27 -12.72 -5.98
N ARG A 788 24.09 -13.30 -7.18
CA ARG A 788 25.07 -14.16 -7.85
C ARG A 788 25.68 -13.58 -9.14
N ALA A 789 25.16 -12.48 -9.68
CA ALA A 789 25.68 -11.87 -10.92
C ALA A 789 25.94 -10.37 -10.79
N ALA A 790 26.73 -9.83 -11.72
CA ALA A 790 26.88 -8.38 -11.88
C ALA A 790 25.60 -7.73 -12.42
N LEU A 791 25.38 -6.46 -12.09
CA LEU A 791 24.26 -5.69 -12.64
C LEU A 791 24.51 -5.37 -14.14
N PRO A 792 23.57 -5.67 -15.06
CA PRO A 792 23.77 -5.49 -16.49
C PRO A 792 23.99 -4.02 -16.88
N ALA A 793 24.89 -3.81 -17.84
CA ALA A 793 25.27 -2.49 -18.34
C ALA A 793 24.23 -1.84 -19.28
N GLY A 794 23.15 -2.54 -19.61
CA GLY A 794 22.09 -2.13 -20.53
C GLY A 794 21.10 -3.28 -20.71
N ASN A 795 20.42 -3.31 -21.85
CA ASN A 795 19.45 -4.35 -22.20
C ASN A 795 19.89 -5.25 -23.36
N ARG A 796 21.09 -5.06 -23.93
CA ARG A 796 21.59 -5.87 -25.05
C ARG A 796 22.07 -7.24 -24.54
N VAL A 797 21.55 -8.33 -25.11
CA VAL A 797 21.83 -9.70 -24.64
C VAL A 797 22.30 -10.60 -25.78
N ALA A 798 23.33 -11.41 -25.52
CA ALA A 798 23.66 -12.57 -26.34
C ALA A 798 23.09 -13.84 -25.71
N ILE A 799 22.46 -14.68 -26.52
CA ILE A 799 21.98 -16.00 -26.14
C ILE A 799 22.92 -17.03 -26.77
N ILE A 800 23.43 -17.97 -25.97
CA ILE A 800 24.24 -19.11 -26.42
C ILE A 800 23.43 -20.38 -26.13
N SER A 801 23.34 -21.32 -27.06
CA SER A 801 22.71 -22.62 -26.83
C SER A 801 23.40 -23.73 -27.59
N ASN A 802 23.29 -24.97 -27.09
CA ASN A 802 23.64 -26.19 -27.80
C ASN A 802 22.46 -26.76 -28.62
N ALA A 803 21.30 -26.09 -28.64
CA ALA A 803 20.13 -26.48 -29.41
C ALA A 803 19.34 -25.24 -29.87
N GLY A 804 19.47 -24.84 -31.13
CA GLY A 804 18.94 -23.57 -31.67
C GLY A 804 17.45 -23.33 -31.43
N GLY A 805 16.62 -24.38 -31.36
CA GLY A 805 15.20 -24.25 -30.99
C GLY A 805 14.98 -23.65 -29.59
N MET A 806 15.84 -23.96 -28.62
CA MET A 806 15.81 -23.31 -27.30
C MET A 806 16.42 -21.91 -27.32
N GLY A 807 17.38 -21.65 -28.22
CA GLY A 807 17.89 -20.32 -28.50
C GLY A 807 16.80 -19.37 -29.00
N VAL A 808 15.99 -19.81 -29.98
CA VAL A 808 14.85 -19.03 -30.52
C VAL A 808 13.82 -18.71 -29.42
N LEU A 809 13.36 -19.72 -28.68
CA LEU A 809 12.40 -19.50 -27.59
C LEU A 809 12.94 -18.57 -26.50
N ALA A 810 14.25 -18.56 -26.26
CA ALA A 810 14.89 -17.61 -25.36
C ALA A 810 14.92 -16.17 -25.94
N ALA A 811 15.05 -16.01 -27.26
CA ALA A 811 15.01 -14.71 -27.92
C ALA A 811 13.60 -14.09 -27.95
N ASP A 812 12.57 -14.92 -28.10
CA ASP A 812 11.18 -14.49 -27.97
C ASP A 812 10.90 -13.94 -26.55
N ILE A 813 11.29 -14.72 -25.52
CA ILE A 813 11.18 -14.30 -24.10
C ILE A 813 12.00 -13.03 -23.80
N ALA A 814 13.18 -12.88 -24.40
CA ALA A 814 14.01 -11.69 -24.25
C ALA A 814 13.31 -10.44 -24.82
N SER A 815 12.65 -10.59 -25.97
CA SER A 815 11.89 -9.53 -26.62
C SER A 815 10.68 -9.09 -25.77
N ASP A 816 9.93 -10.06 -25.22
CA ASP A 816 8.80 -9.79 -24.30
C ASP A 816 9.24 -9.05 -23.02
N GLU A 817 10.43 -9.34 -22.49
CA GLU A 817 10.99 -8.69 -21.30
C GLU A 817 11.84 -7.43 -21.62
N GLN A 818 11.73 -6.91 -22.85
CA GLN A 818 12.31 -5.64 -23.32
C GLN A 818 13.86 -5.64 -23.41
N LEU A 819 14.45 -6.82 -23.57
CA LEU A 819 15.88 -7.01 -23.87
C LEU A 819 16.10 -7.04 -25.38
N GLU A 820 17.27 -6.58 -25.82
CA GLU A 820 17.64 -6.46 -27.23
C GLU A 820 18.57 -7.62 -27.63
N VAL A 821 18.07 -8.57 -28.41
CA VAL A 821 18.85 -9.66 -29.00
C VAL A 821 19.60 -9.13 -30.23
N VAL A 822 20.67 -8.39 -29.98
CA VAL A 822 21.42 -7.63 -31.02
C VAL A 822 22.01 -8.52 -32.11
N GLU A 823 22.03 -8.02 -33.35
CA GLU A 823 22.80 -8.62 -34.44
C GLU A 823 24.31 -8.41 -34.21
N LEU A 824 25.05 -9.51 -34.01
CA LEU A 824 26.48 -9.48 -33.74
C LEU A 824 27.27 -9.12 -35.00
N SER A 825 28.37 -8.38 -34.83
CA SER A 825 29.20 -7.91 -35.93
C SER A 825 29.78 -9.08 -36.74
N PRO A 826 29.93 -8.96 -38.08
CA PRO A 826 30.50 -10.04 -38.90
C PRO A 826 31.90 -10.48 -38.46
N GLY A 827 32.66 -9.60 -37.80
CA GLY A 827 33.96 -9.93 -37.21
C GLY A 827 33.83 -10.83 -35.97
N LEU A 828 32.86 -10.55 -35.10
CA LEU A 828 32.56 -11.38 -33.93
C LEU A 828 31.99 -12.75 -34.36
N GLN A 829 31.04 -12.78 -35.29
CA GLN A 829 30.51 -14.02 -35.85
C GLN A 829 31.62 -14.90 -36.47
N GLN A 830 32.58 -14.29 -37.19
CA GLN A 830 33.72 -15.02 -37.74
C GLN A 830 34.72 -15.51 -36.66
N HIS A 831 34.78 -14.86 -35.50
CA HIS A 831 35.57 -15.34 -34.38
C HIS A 831 34.91 -16.56 -33.73
N VAL A 832 33.62 -16.45 -33.40
CA VAL A 832 32.80 -17.54 -32.81
C VAL A 832 32.86 -18.80 -33.67
N GLY A 833 32.70 -18.66 -35.00
CA GLY A 833 32.80 -19.76 -35.96
C GLY A 833 34.19 -20.41 -36.13
N ARG A 834 35.19 -20.03 -35.33
CA ARG A 834 36.51 -20.71 -35.23
C ARG A 834 36.69 -21.49 -33.93
N LEU A 835 35.82 -21.27 -32.93
CA LEU A 835 35.94 -21.88 -31.60
C LEU A 835 35.30 -23.27 -31.55
N VAL A 836 34.22 -23.48 -32.31
CA VAL A 836 33.56 -24.80 -32.43
C VAL A 836 33.81 -25.38 -33.81
N ASN A 837 34.17 -26.66 -33.86
CA ASN A 837 34.39 -27.38 -35.13
C ASN A 837 33.10 -27.58 -35.96
N GLN A 838 31.91 -27.39 -35.34
CA GLN A 838 30.59 -27.62 -35.95
C GLN A 838 29.50 -26.67 -35.41
N THR A 839 29.73 -25.35 -35.36
CA THR A 839 28.64 -24.39 -35.03
C THR A 839 27.46 -24.57 -35.98
N THR A 840 26.23 -24.70 -35.47
CA THR A 840 25.02 -24.69 -36.30
C THR A 840 24.66 -23.26 -36.75
N GLY A 841 25.01 -22.25 -35.96
CA GLY A 841 24.81 -20.84 -36.31
C GLY A 841 25.63 -19.87 -35.43
N THR A 842 26.22 -18.84 -36.05
CA THR A 842 27.12 -17.86 -35.40
C THR A 842 26.49 -16.47 -35.21
N ALA A 843 25.25 -16.26 -35.67
CA ALA A 843 24.44 -15.09 -35.33
C ALA A 843 23.97 -15.16 -33.86
N ASN A 844 23.15 -14.22 -33.41
CA ASN A 844 22.51 -14.24 -32.09
C ASN A 844 21.02 -14.57 -32.27
N PRO A 845 20.46 -15.61 -31.61
CA PRO A 845 21.11 -16.60 -30.74
C PRO A 845 22.18 -17.46 -31.41
N ILE A 846 23.28 -17.70 -30.69
CA ILE A 846 24.41 -18.53 -31.12
C ILE A 846 24.05 -20.00 -30.87
N ASP A 847 24.08 -20.82 -31.92
CA ASP A 847 23.91 -22.28 -31.84
C ASP A 847 25.28 -22.95 -31.97
N ALA A 848 25.82 -23.35 -30.82
CA ALA A 848 27.09 -24.08 -30.69
C ALA A 848 26.98 -25.56 -31.13
N GLY A 849 25.77 -26.09 -31.31
CA GLY A 849 25.51 -27.48 -31.67
C GLY A 849 25.47 -28.44 -30.47
N ALA A 850 24.73 -29.54 -30.63
CA ALA A 850 24.47 -30.51 -29.55
C ALA A 850 25.69 -31.35 -29.11
N GLY A 851 26.82 -31.20 -29.80
CA GLY A 851 28.12 -31.80 -29.46
C GLY A 851 29.18 -30.77 -29.03
N ALA A 852 28.77 -29.55 -28.64
CA ALA A 852 29.70 -28.55 -28.12
C ALA A 852 30.32 -29.00 -26.79
N GLU A 853 31.64 -28.92 -26.69
CA GLU A 853 32.39 -29.23 -25.47
C GLU A 853 32.35 -28.05 -24.47
N ALA A 854 32.53 -28.32 -23.18
CA ALA A 854 32.44 -27.32 -22.11
C ALA A 854 33.32 -26.08 -22.36
N ASP A 855 34.59 -26.30 -22.74
CA ASP A 855 35.54 -25.24 -23.07
C ASP A 855 35.10 -24.41 -24.28
N GLN A 856 34.45 -25.02 -25.28
CA GLN A 856 33.97 -24.31 -26.48
C GLN A 856 32.82 -23.35 -26.13
N VAL A 857 31.88 -23.78 -25.27
CA VAL A 857 30.79 -22.91 -24.78
C VAL A 857 31.36 -21.76 -23.95
N ALA A 858 32.38 -22.04 -23.13
CA ALA A 858 33.07 -21.04 -22.31
C ALA A 858 33.88 -20.02 -23.14
N ASP A 859 34.59 -20.46 -24.19
CA ASP A 859 35.34 -19.57 -25.08
C ASP A 859 34.42 -18.67 -25.92
N ILE A 860 33.25 -19.17 -26.35
CA ILE A 860 32.22 -18.32 -26.97
C ILE A 860 31.80 -17.22 -25.99
N ALA A 861 31.49 -17.57 -24.74
CA ALA A 861 31.11 -16.59 -23.72
C ALA A 861 32.22 -15.55 -23.47
N ASP A 862 33.48 -15.96 -23.32
CA ASP A 862 34.63 -15.05 -23.15
C ASP A 862 34.76 -14.07 -24.33
N VAL A 863 34.70 -14.57 -25.57
CA VAL A 863 34.83 -13.74 -26.78
C VAL A 863 33.64 -12.78 -26.96
N VAL A 864 32.42 -13.23 -26.68
CA VAL A 864 31.21 -12.41 -26.75
C VAL A 864 31.21 -11.31 -25.68
N MET A 865 31.51 -11.64 -24.42
CA MET A 865 31.57 -10.65 -23.31
C MET A 865 32.64 -9.58 -23.57
N ARG A 866 33.75 -9.94 -24.21
CA ARG A 866 34.87 -9.04 -24.53
C ARG A 866 34.66 -8.16 -25.75
N SER A 867 33.58 -8.36 -26.52
CA SER A 867 33.27 -7.56 -27.71
C SER A 867 32.81 -6.13 -27.39
N GLY A 868 32.11 -5.93 -26.26
CA GLY A 868 31.37 -4.71 -25.95
C GLY A 868 30.03 -4.57 -26.72
N GLU A 869 29.70 -5.51 -27.60
CA GLU A 869 28.47 -5.53 -28.40
C GLU A 869 27.23 -5.88 -27.56
N VAL A 870 27.41 -6.53 -26.40
CA VAL A 870 26.35 -6.90 -25.46
C VAL A 870 26.63 -6.46 -24.02
N ASP A 871 25.56 -6.39 -23.22
CA ASP A 871 25.58 -6.03 -21.80
C ASP A 871 25.39 -7.24 -20.87
N ALA A 872 24.96 -8.38 -21.40
CA ALA A 872 24.69 -9.63 -20.69
C ALA A 872 24.81 -10.87 -21.62
N VAL A 873 25.06 -12.05 -21.03
CA VAL A 873 25.06 -13.34 -21.75
C VAL A 873 24.20 -14.37 -21.03
N VAL A 874 23.38 -15.13 -21.77
CA VAL A 874 22.54 -16.22 -21.26
C VAL A 874 22.87 -17.52 -22.00
N ALA A 875 23.41 -18.51 -21.31
CA ALA A 875 23.71 -19.84 -21.83
C ALA A 875 22.54 -20.81 -21.53
N VAL A 876 21.79 -21.19 -22.56
CA VAL A 876 20.62 -22.08 -22.50
C VAL A 876 21.04 -23.48 -22.95
N LEU A 877 21.27 -24.38 -21.99
CA LEU A 877 21.94 -25.65 -22.20
C LEU A 877 20.98 -26.83 -21.99
N VAL A 878 20.71 -27.58 -23.06
CA VAL A 878 19.94 -28.82 -22.99
C VAL A 878 20.85 -29.96 -22.55
N ALA A 879 20.43 -30.73 -21.56
CA ALA A 879 21.06 -31.98 -21.15
C ALA A 879 20.92 -33.04 -22.24
N THR A 880 22.02 -33.60 -22.73
CA THR A 880 22.04 -34.68 -23.73
C THR A 880 22.95 -35.81 -23.27
N GLY A 881 22.95 -36.94 -23.99
CA GLY A 881 23.95 -38.00 -23.81
C GLY A 881 25.34 -37.65 -24.38
N THR A 882 25.59 -36.39 -24.74
CA THR A 882 26.81 -35.92 -25.44
C THR A 882 27.46 -34.69 -24.80
N ASN A 883 26.90 -34.14 -23.71
CA ASN A 883 27.49 -33.03 -22.96
C ASN A 883 27.51 -33.31 -21.45
N ASP A 884 28.34 -32.54 -20.74
CA ASP A 884 28.47 -32.55 -19.29
C ASP A 884 28.08 -31.14 -18.79
N LEU A 885 26.96 -31.04 -18.07
CA LEU A 885 26.43 -29.74 -17.64
C LEU A 885 27.19 -29.15 -16.46
N ASP A 886 27.71 -29.97 -15.55
CA ASP A 886 28.51 -29.50 -14.42
C ASP A 886 29.87 -28.99 -14.93
N ALA A 887 30.56 -29.75 -15.79
CA ALA A 887 31.81 -29.29 -16.42
C ALA A 887 31.61 -28.02 -17.26
N THR A 888 30.47 -27.89 -17.96
CA THR A 888 30.14 -26.66 -18.69
C THR A 888 29.86 -25.49 -17.74
N ALA A 889 29.23 -25.75 -16.59
CA ALA A 889 28.97 -24.74 -15.56
C ALA A 889 30.24 -24.32 -14.81
N GLU A 890 31.21 -25.21 -14.61
CA GLU A 890 32.55 -24.89 -14.08
C GLU A 890 33.35 -24.05 -15.08
N ALA A 891 33.36 -24.42 -16.37
CA ALA A 891 34.02 -23.66 -17.42
C ALA A 891 33.42 -22.25 -17.58
N LEU A 892 32.09 -22.12 -17.53
CA LEU A 892 31.40 -20.82 -17.54
C LEU A 892 31.61 -20.03 -16.24
N ALA A 893 31.74 -20.68 -15.08
CA ALA A 893 32.16 -20.00 -13.85
C ALA A 893 33.59 -19.42 -13.98
N ALA A 894 34.52 -20.14 -14.61
CA ALA A 894 35.86 -19.63 -14.91
C ALA A 894 35.86 -18.48 -15.95
N VAL A 895 34.82 -18.33 -16.77
CA VAL A 895 34.57 -17.11 -17.58
C VAL A 895 34.04 -15.98 -16.69
N GLN A 896 33.05 -16.24 -15.85
CA GLN A 896 32.44 -15.26 -14.96
C GLN A 896 33.46 -14.66 -13.96
N GLN A 897 34.39 -15.47 -13.44
CA GLN A 897 35.50 -15.03 -12.58
C GLN A 897 36.51 -14.14 -13.31
N ARG A 898 36.69 -14.31 -14.64
CA ARG A 898 37.50 -13.42 -15.48
C ARG A 898 36.80 -12.10 -15.80
N HIS A 899 35.46 -12.10 -15.83
CA HIS A 899 34.61 -10.96 -16.17
C HIS A 899 33.61 -10.57 -15.06
N PRO A 900 34.06 -10.25 -13.83
CA PRO A 900 33.20 -10.05 -12.66
C PRO A 900 32.30 -8.79 -12.72
N LEU A 901 32.31 -8.05 -13.83
CA LEU A 901 31.47 -6.87 -14.08
C LEU A 901 30.36 -7.12 -15.11
N TRP A 902 30.31 -8.31 -15.74
CA TRP A 902 29.29 -8.69 -16.71
C TRP A 902 28.47 -9.88 -16.17
N PRO A 903 27.12 -9.87 -16.27
CA PRO A 903 26.31 -11.03 -15.95
C PRO A 903 26.40 -12.11 -17.02
N LEU A 904 26.84 -13.31 -16.60
CA LEU A 904 26.72 -14.56 -17.33
C LEU A 904 25.75 -15.48 -16.59
N LEU A 905 24.63 -15.82 -17.22
CA LEU A 905 23.56 -16.65 -16.64
C LEU A 905 23.53 -18.02 -17.32
N VAL A 906 23.24 -19.09 -16.57
CA VAL A 906 23.17 -20.47 -17.10
C VAL A 906 21.80 -21.07 -16.83
N VAL A 907 21.22 -21.70 -17.85
CA VAL A 907 19.91 -22.34 -17.81
C VAL A 907 20.04 -23.80 -18.26
N PRO A 908 20.28 -24.76 -17.35
CA PRO A 908 20.14 -26.18 -17.65
C PRO A 908 18.68 -26.52 -17.96
N LEU A 909 18.47 -27.38 -18.96
CA LEU A 909 17.14 -27.86 -19.39
C LEU A 909 17.16 -29.37 -19.62
N GLY A 910 16.11 -30.06 -19.16
CA GLY A 910 15.99 -31.52 -19.25
C GLY A 910 16.20 -32.19 -17.90
N ALA A 911 16.70 -33.43 -17.91
CA ALA A 911 16.84 -34.27 -16.71
C ALA A 911 18.20 -34.15 -16.00
N GLY A 912 19.01 -33.13 -16.33
CA GLY A 912 20.26 -32.82 -15.64
C GLY A 912 20.11 -31.57 -14.78
N GLU A 913 20.38 -31.71 -13.49
CA GLU A 913 20.56 -30.59 -12.57
C GLU A 913 22.07 -30.27 -12.47
N ILE A 914 22.42 -29.00 -12.26
CA ILE A 914 23.79 -28.60 -11.91
C ILE A 914 23.84 -28.52 -10.38
N GLU A 915 24.60 -29.39 -9.72
CA GLU A 915 24.54 -29.48 -8.24
C GLU A 915 25.05 -28.20 -7.58
N ARG A 916 26.17 -27.66 -8.06
CA ARG A 916 26.81 -26.42 -7.56
C ARG A 916 27.62 -25.73 -8.64
N SER A 917 27.49 -24.41 -8.74
CA SER A 917 28.43 -23.56 -9.47
C SER A 917 28.49 -22.15 -8.85
N ASP A 918 29.60 -21.46 -9.11
CA ASP A 918 29.81 -20.04 -8.81
C ASP A 918 29.11 -19.11 -9.83
N VAL A 919 28.65 -19.66 -10.96
CA VAL A 919 27.83 -18.91 -11.94
C VAL A 919 26.36 -18.83 -11.51
N ALA A 920 25.61 -17.87 -12.05
CA ALA A 920 24.19 -17.73 -11.75
C ALA A 920 23.35 -18.75 -12.55
N VAL A 921 22.97 -19.86 -11.91
CA VAL A 921 22.16 -20.94 -12.50
C VAL A 921 20.66 -20.72 -12.22
N PHE A 922 19.82 -20.94 -13.25
CA PHE A 922 18.36 -20.78 -13.19
C PHE A 922 17.62 -22.00 -13.73
N ARG A 923 16.42 -22.29 -13.20
CA ARG A 923 15.62 -23.46 -13.61
C ARG A 923 14.87 -23.31 -14.94
N SER A 924 14.80 -22.11 -15.50
CA SER A 924 14.11 -21.86 -16.78
C SER A 924 14.61 -20.59 -17.47
N SER A 925 14.46 -20.55 -18.80
CA SER A 925 14.78 -19.36 -19.60
C SER A 925 13.88 -18.18 -19.22
N ALA A 926 12.60 -18.43 -18.92
CA ALA A 926 11.65 -17.42 -18.48
C ALA A 926 12.08 -16.76 -17.15
N GLY A 927 12.56 -17.56 -16.19
CA GLY A 927 13.11 -17.09 -14.92
C GLY A 927 14.35 -16.22 -15.11
N ALA A 928 15.36 -16.75 -15.80
CA ALA A 928 16.63 -16.06 -16.03
C ALA A 928 16.48 -14.75 -16.81
N ILE A 929 15.78 -14.81 -17.95
CA ILE A 929 15.66 -13.69 -18.89
C ILE A 929 14.69 -12.63 -18.35
N GLY A 930 13.62 -13.05 -17.67
CA GLY A 930 12.73 -12.11 -16.99
C GLY A 930 13.40 -11.43 -15.80
N ALA A 931 14.18 -12.15 -14.98
CA ALA A 931 15.00 -11.54 -13.95
C ALA A 931 15.98 -10.51 -14.56
N LEU A 932 16.62 -10.84 -15.68
CA LEU A 932 17.52 -9.95 -16.40
C LEU A 932 16.81 -8.68 -16.91
N GLY A 933 15.63 -8.79 -17.54
CA GLY A 933 14.82 -7.65 -17.98
C GLY A 933 14.29 -6.79 -16.82
N ARG A 934 13.92 -7.41 -15.69
CA ARG A 934 13.57 -6.71 -14.45
C ARG A 934 14.75 -5.90 -13.89
N VAL A 935 15.93 -6.51 -13.79
CA VAL A 935 17.12 -5.84 -13.25
C VAL A 935 17.68 -4.79 -14.22
N ALA A 936 17.64 -5.01 -15.54
CA ALA A 936 18.04 -4.02 -16.55
C ALA A 936 17.20 -2.74 -16.49
N ARG A 937 15.88 -2.85 -16.29
CA ARG A 937 15.01 -1.68 -16.05
C ARG A 937 15.38 -0.93 -14.77
N TYR A 938 15.81 -1.64 -13.72
CA TYR A 938 16.34 -1.02 -12.50
C TYR A 938 17.73 -0.37 -12.70
N THR A 939 18.66 -0.98 -13.46
CA THR A 939 19.95 -0.32 -13.76
C THR A 939 19.79 0.93 -14.63
N ALA A 940 18.82 0.93 -15.55
CA ALA A 940 18.40 2.13 -16.28
C ALA A 940 17.82 3.20 -15.34
N TRP A 941 16.92 2.84 -14.41
CA TRP A 941 16.38 3.77 -13.41
C TRP A 941 17.47 4.41 -12.54
N ARG A 942 18.45 3.63 -12.05
CA ARG A 942 19.58 4.14 -11.24
C ARG A 942 20.49 5.14 -11.96
N ARG A 943 20.45 5.20 -13.30
CA ARG A 943 21.24 6.16 -14.10
C ARG A 943 20.56 7.52 -14.24
N ILE A 944 19.25 7.60 -14.02
CA ILE A 944 18.51 8.85 -14.02
C ILE A 944 18.88 9.59 -12.73
N GLN A 945 19.55 10.75 -12.87
CA GLN A 945 19.83 11.58 -11.70
C GLN A 945 18.52 12.07 -11.09
N ARG A 946 18.40 11.97 -9.76
CA ARG A 946 17.31 12.59 -9.02
C ARG A 946 17.40 14.10 -9.21
N GLN A 947 16.36 14.67 -9.79
CA GLN A 947 16.06 16.10 -9.72
C GLN A 947 14.99 16.27 -8.64
N ASP A 948 15.21 17.20 -7.70
CA ASP A 948 14.20 17.51 -6.70
C ASP A 948 13.07 18.33 -7.34
N PRO A 949 11.80 18.11 -6.94
CA PRO A 949 10.68 18.83 -7.50
C PRO A 949 10.74 20.31 -7.11
N GLU A 950 10.47 21.18 -8.08
CA GLU A 950 10.32 22.61 -7.84
C GLU A 950 9.08 22.89 -6.98
N LEU A 951 9.20 23.86 -6.07
CA LEU A 951 8.10 24.29 -5.21
C LEU A 951 7.20 25.32 -5.90
N THR A 952 5.90 25.18 -5.70
CA THR A 952 4.94 26.26 -5.94
C THR A 952 5.16 27.39 -4.92
N ASP A 953 5.02 28.66 -5.35
CA ASP A 953 4.99 29.81 -4.43
C ASP A 953 3.92 29.61 -3.34
N PRO A 954 4.28 29.60 -2.04
CA PRO A 954 3.31 29.46 -0.95
C PRO A 954 2.17 30.49 -0.99
N ALA A 955 2.33 31.65 -1.62
CA ALA A 955 1.25 32.61 -1.82
C ALA A 955 0.27 32.21 -2.95
N ILE A 956 0.72 31.52 -4.01
CA ILE A 956 -0.18 30.83 -4.97
C ILE A 956 -0.98 29.75 -4.25
N VAL A 957 -0.31 28.91 -3.44
CA VAL A 957 -0.97 27.83 -2.68
C VAL A 957 -2.04 28.40 -1.73
N ARG A 958 -1.71 29.42 -0.92
CA ARG A 958 -2.69 30.08 -0.03
C ARG A 958 -3.87 30.68 -0.80
N ARG A 959 -3.62 31.42 -1.90
CA ARG A 959 -4.69 32.02 -2.72
C ARG A 959 -5.62 30.97 -3.33
N THR A 960 -5.07 29.85 -3.81
CA THR A 960 -5.86 28.83 -4.52
C THR A 960 -6.65 27.95 -3.56
N ARG A 961 -6.09 27.54 -2.40
CA ARG A 961 -6.88 26.92 -1.32
C ARG A 961 -8.02 27.83 -0.87
N ALA A 962 -7.76 29.12 -0.68
CA ALA A 962 -8.78 30.09 -0.32
C ALA A 962 -9.83 30.32 -1.43
N ALA A 963 -9.53 30.03 -2.70
CA ALA A 963 -10.54 30.01 -3.77
C ALA A 963 -11.37 28.71 -3.72
N ALA A 964 -10.73 27.55 -3.63
CA ALA A 964 -11.41 26.24 -3.54
C ALA A 964 -12.36 26.14 -2.33
N ARG A 965 -11.96 26.66 -1.15
CA ARG A 965 -12.81 26.70 0.04
C ARG A 965 -14.06 27.56 -0.15
N ARG A 966 -13.91 28.77 -0.70
CA ARG A 966 -15.07 29.64 -1.02
C ARG A 966 -16.00 29.02 -2.08
N LEU A 967 -15.47 28.25 -3.03
CA LEU A 967 -16.29 27.51 -4.00
C LEU A 967 -17.09 26.39 -3.32
N LEU A 968 -16.47 25.63 -2.39
CA LEU A 968 -17.17 24.64 -1.56
C LEU A 968 -18.25 25.28 -0.67
N GLU A 969 -17.93 26.40 -0.01
CA GLU A 969 -18.85 27.18 0.82
C GLU A 969 -20.02 27.76 0.02
N SER A 970 -19.84 28.05 -1.27
CA SER A 970 -20.89 28.60 -2.15
C SER A 970 -21.96 27.60 -2.59
N GLY A 971 -21.72 26.29 -2.39
CA GLY A 971 -22.69 25.22 -2.64
C GLY A 971 -22.79 24.75 -4.10
N THR A 972 -22.39 23.49 -4.34
CA THR A 972 -22.73 22.72 -5.55
C THR A 972 -23.01 21.29 -5.14
N ASP A 973 -24.24 20.79 -5.36
CA ASP A 973 -24.69 19.50 -4.80
C ASP A 973 -23.91 18.29 -5.32
N THR A 974 -23.26 18.41 -6.49
CA THR A 974 -22.43 17.37 -7.11
C THR A 974 -20.94 17.49 -6.81
N GLY A 975 -20.49 18.63 -6.28
CA GLY A 975 -19.07 18.98 -6.09
C GLY A 975 -18.27 19.28 -7.37
N TRP A 976 -18.89 19.22 -8.56
CA TRP A 976 -18.24 19.64 -9.81
C TRP A 976 -18.28 21.17 -9.97
N THR A 977 -17.17 21.77 -10.38
CA THR A 977 -17.08 23.23 -10.55
C THR A 977 -17.53 23.65 -11.95
N SER A 978 -18.15 24.84 -12.08
CA SER A 978 -18.42 25.46 -13.37
C SER A 978 -17.16 25.65 -14.23
N ALA A 979 -17.32 25.77 -15.55
CA ALA A 979 -16.19 25.95 -16.47
C ALA A 979 -15.34 27.20 -16.16
N ALA A 980 -15.95 28.26 -15.64
CA ALA A 980 -15.24 29.46 -15.20
C ALA A 980 -14.39 29.20 -13.94
N SER A 981 -14.94 28.49 -12.95
CA SER A 981 -14.25 28.11 -11.72
C SER A 981 -13.13 27.09 -11.97
N ALA A 982 -13.36 26.11 -12.85
CA ALA A 982 -12.33 25.17 -13.29
C ALA A 982 -11.15 25.90 -13.94
N ARG A 983 -11.42 26.82 -14.89
CA ARG A 983 -10.40 27.67 -15.50
C ARG A 983 -9.64 28.51 -14.46
N GLN A 984 -10.34 29.09 -13.48
CA GLN A 984 -9.69 29.90 -12.43
C GLN A 984 -8.72 29.08 -11.56
N LEU A 985 -9.06 27.84 -11.22
CA LEU A 985 -8.21 26.96 -10.41
C LEU A 985 -7.01 26.43 -11.21
N LEU A 986 -7.21 26.10 -12.49
CA LEU A 986 -6.17 25.55 -13.38
C LEU A 986 -5.15 26.63 -13.81
N ALA A 987 -5.62 27.84 -14.13
CA ALA A 987 -4.75 28.97 -14.49
C ALA A 987 -3.85 29.44 -13.32
N ALA A 988 -4.15 29.07 -12.07
CA ALA A 988 -3.28 29.35 -10.93
C ALA A 988 -2.00 28.50 -10.89
N TYR A 989 -1.90 27.47 -11.74
CA TYR A 989 -0.73 26.60 -11.94
C TYR A 989 -0.28 26.58 -13.41
N ASP A 990 -0.57 27.66 -14.14
CA ASP A 990 -0.25 27.81 -15.57
C ASP A 990 -0.84 26.69 -16.46
N ILE A 991 -2.03 26.17 -16.12
CA ILE A 991 -2.77 25.20 -16.93
C ILE A 991 -3.87 25.94 -17.70
N ASP A 992 -3.53 26.45 -18.88
CA ASP A 992 -4.44 27.22 -19.73
C ASP A 992 -5.42 26.34 -20.53
N LEU A 993 -6.71 26.66 -20.44
CA LEU A 993 -7.77 26.01 -21.21
C LEU A 993 -8.00 26.72 -22.55
N THR A 994 -7.90 25.97 -23.64
CA THR A 994 -8.04 26.48 -25.02
C THR A 994 -9.38 27.19 -25.25
N GLY A 995 -9.35 28.35 -25.91
CA GLY A 995 -10.55 29.11 -26.28
C GLY A 995 -11.09 30.04 -25.19
N ARG A 996 -12.25 30.66 -25.42
CA ARG A 996 -12.83 31.70 -24.55
C ARG A 996 -14.27 31.36 -24.15
N LEU A 997 -14.67 31.76 -22.94
CA LEU A 997 -16.06 31.70 -22.53
C LEU A 997 -16.78 32.96 -23.02
N ALA A 998 -18.01 32.80 -23.51
CA ALA A 998 -18.84 33.87 -24.02
C ALA A 998 -20.32 33.64 -23.62
N ALA A 999 -21.02 34.70 -23.22
CA ALA A 999 -22.45 34.64 -22.91
C ALA A 999 -23.26 35.15 -24.11
N GLY A 1000 -24.12 34.30 -24.66
CA GLY A 1000 -24.96 34.60 -25.83
C GLY A 1000 -24.24 34.69 -27.19
N PRO A 1001 -25.01 34.71 -28.30
CA PRO A 1001 -24.50 34.55 -29.66
C PRO A 1001 -23.42 35.55 -30.07
N ARG A 1002 -23.69 36.85 -29.88
CA ARG A 1002 -22.78 37.94 -30.31
C ARG A 1002 -21.42 37.91 -29.63
N ALA A 1003 -21.39 37.56 -28.34
CA ALA A 1003 -20.14 37.42 -27.61
C ALA A 1003 -19.34 36.22 -28.12
N ALA A 1004 -20.02 35.12 -28.50
CA ALA A 1004 -19.40 33.93 -29.05
C ALA A 1004 -18.80 34.21 -30.44
N ALA A 1005 -19.53 34.91 -31.30
CA ALA A 1005 -19.06 35.31 -32.63
C ALA A 1005 -17.87 36.29 -32.55
N THR A 1006 -17.93 37.26 -31.64
CA THR A 1006 -16.79 38.14 -31.34
C THR A 1006 -15.58 37.34 -30.85
N ALA A 1007 -15.79 36.38 -29.95
CA ALA A 1007 -14.72 35.51 -29.46
C ALA A 1007 -14.14 34.57 -30.53
N ALA A 1008 -14.93 34.18 -31.54
CA ALA A 1008 -14.48 33.36 -32.66
C ALA A 1008 -13.57 34.14 -33.62
N ASP A 1009 -13.94 35.38 -33.97
CA ASP A 1009 -13.13 36.26 -34.82
C ASP A 1009 -11.77 36.56 -34.17
N ASP A 1010 -11.78 36.84 -32.85
CA ASP A 1010 -10.60 37.05 -32.00
C ASP A 1010 -9.71 35.80 -31.81
N LEU A 1011 -10.21 34.60 -32.09
CA LEU A 1011 -9.49 33.31 -31.97
C LEU A 1011 -9.03 32.76 -33.32
N GLY A 1012 -9.66 33.18 -34.41
CA GLY A 1012 -9.40 32.71 -35.77
C GLY A 1012 -10.16 31.42 -36.13
N PHE A 1013 -10.67 31.38 -37.36
CA PHE A 1013 -11.44 30.25 -37.90
C PHE A 1013 -10.55 29.15 -38.52
N PRO A 1014 -10.98 27.88 -38.53
CA PRO A 1014 -12.27 27.39 -38.04
C PRO A 1014 -12.31 27.15 -36.53
N VAL A 1015 -13.50 27.31 -35.94
CA VAL A 1015 -13.75 27.14 -34.50
C VAL A 1015 -14.72 25.99 -34.19
N ALA A 1016 -14.73 25.57 -32.94
CA ALA A 1016 -15.77 24.79 -32.31
C ALA A 1016 -16.47 25.62 -31.21
N VAL A 1017 -17.74 25.35 -30.99
CA VAL A 1017 -18.58 25.98 -29.96
C VAL A 1017 -19.26 24.88 -29.15
N LYS A 1018 -19.07 24.89 -27.83
CA LYS A 1018 -19.61 23.91 -26.88
C LYS A 1018 -20.41 24.62 -25.80
N LEU A 1019 -21.50 24.02 -25.31
CA LEU A 1019 -22.18 24.54 -24.11
C LEU A 1019 -21.24 24.49 -22.88
N ALA A 1020 -21.08 25.59 -22.16
CA ALA A 1020 -20.21 25.71 -20.99
C ALA A 1020 -20.91 25.50 -19.64
N ASP A 1021 -22.08 24.87 -19.67
CA ASP A 1021 -22.85 24.46 -18.50
C ASP A 1021 -22.16 23.32 -17.71
N ALA A 1022 -22.46 23.21 -16.42
CA ALA A 1022 -21.93 22.18 -15.52
C ALA A 1022 -22.89 20.99 -15.36
N ASP A 1023 -24.21 21.22 -15.40
CA ASP A 1023 -25.22 20.18 -15.14
C ASP A 1023 -25.54 19.34 -16.39
N VAL A 1024 -25.19 19.84 -17.57
CA VAL A 1024 -25.35 19.14 -18.85
C VAL A 1024 -24.15 18.24 -19.13
N VAL A 1025 -24.22 16.98 -18.71
CA VAL A 1025 -23.14 15.98 -18.89
C VAL A 1025 -23.01 15.52 -20.35
N HIS A 1026 -24.14 15.16 -20.99
CA HIS A 1026 -24.19 14.53 -22.32
C HIS A 1026 -24.28 15.55 -23.48
N LYS A 1027 -23.31 16.48 -23.54
CA LYS A 1027 -23.33 17.63 -24.46
C LYS A 1027 -23.35 17.24 -25.93
N THR A 1028 -22.60 16.21 -26.33
CA THR A 1028 -22.55 15.73 -27.72
C THR A 1028 -23.89 15.11 -28.15
N ASP A 1029 -24.48 14.29 -27.28
CA ASP A 1029 -25.67 13.49 -27.58
C ASP A 1029 -26.94 14.35 -27.68
N LEU A 1030 -27.00 15.44 -26.90
CA LEU A 1030 -28.01 16.49 -27.00
C LEU A 1030 -27.77 17.45 -28.20
N GLY A 1031 -26.66 17.28 -28.92
CA GLY A 1031 -26.27 18.14 -30.02
C GLY A 1031 -25.89 19.55 -29.59
N LEU A 1032 -25.34 19.74 -28.38
CA LEU A 1032 -24.91 21.01 -27.79
C LEU A 1032 -23.39 21.27 -27.99
N VAL A 1033 -22.89 20.75 -29.10
CA VAL A 1033 -21.52 20.92 -29.64
C VAL A 1033 -21.61 21.13 -31.15
N ARG A 1034 -20.92 22.15 -31.68
CA ARG A 1034 -20.75 22.43 -33.11
C ARG A 1034 -19.26 22.58 -33.41
N THR A 1035 -18.77 22.02 -34.50
CA THR A 1035 -17.34 21.98 -34.86
C THR A 1035 -17.12 22.40 -36.31
N GLY A 1036 -15.93 22.94 -36.61
CA GLY A 1036 -15.56 23.32 -37.98
C GLY A 1036 -16.28 24.55 -38.54
N LEU A 1037 -16.87 25.39 -37.67
CA LEU A 1037 -17.55 26.64 -38.04
C LEU A 1037 -16.52 27.63 -38.61
N ARG A 1038 -16.86 28.33 -39.69
CA ARG A 1038 -15.91 29.13 -40.50
C ARG A 1038 -16.20 30.63 -40.54
N THR A 1039 -17.32 31.08 -40.00
CA THR A 1039 -17.74 32.49 -40.04
C THR A 1039 -18.37 32.92 -38.71
N PRO A 1040 -18.43 34.24 -38.39
CA PRO A 1040 -19.16 34.75 -37.25
C PRO A 1040 -20.66 34.36 -37.27
N ASP A 1041 -21.29 34.44 -38.44
CA ASP A 1041 -22.70 34.10 -38.67
C ASP A 1041 -22.99 32.62 -38.33
N GLU A 1042 -22.10 31.70 -38.71
CA GLU A 1042 -22.16 30.27 -38.34
C GLU A 1042 -22.04 30.05 -36.82
N VAL A 1043 -21.36 30.97 -36.10
CA VAL A 1043 -21.22 30.92 -34.65
C VAL A 1043 -22.42 31.53 -33.94
N GLU A 1044 -23.00 32.64 -34.41
CA GLU A 1044 -24.24 33.17 -33.83
C GLU A 1044 -25.38 32.14 -33.95
N ALA A 1045 -25.60 31.60 -35.16
CA ALA A 1045 -26.63 30.60 -35.43
C ALA A 1045 -26.43 29.28 -34.64
N ALA A 1046 -25.18 28.93 -34.30
CA ALA A 1046 -24.88 27.78 -33.45
C ALA A 1046 -25.30 28.00 -31.99
N VAL A 1047 -25.17 29.22 -31.47
CA VAL A 1047 -25.58 29.56 -30.10
C VAL A 1047 -27.08 29.79 -30.02
N ASP A 1048 -27.69 30.45 -31.01
CA ASP A 1048 -29.16 30.57 -31.11
C ASP A 1048 -29.86 29.20 -31.05
N ASP A 1049 -29.33 28.20 -31.78
CA ASP A 1049 -29.82 26.81 -31.73
C ASP A 1049 -29.63 26.14 -30.35
N PHE A 1050 -28.59 26.50 -29.58
CA PHE A 1050 -28.43 26.01 -28.20
C PHE A 1050 -29.44 26.67 -27.26
N GLU A 1051 -29.58 28.00 -27.31
CA GLU A 1051 -30.50 28.76 -26.45
C GLU A 1051 -31.96 28.42 -26.72
N CYS A 1052 -32.33 28.18 -27.99
CA CYS A 1052 -33.65 27.68 -28.37
C CYS A 1052 -33.94 26.25 -27.85
N ARG A 1053 -32.93 25.39 -27.69
CA ARG A 1053 -33.09 24.04 -27.09
C ARG A 1053 -33.20 24.07 -25.57
N LEU A 1054 -32.43 24.96 -24.94
CA LEU A 1054 -32.38 25.13 -23.49
C LEU A 1054 -33.53 25.99 -22.94
N ALA A 1055 -34.17 26.79 -23.81
CA ALA A 1055 -35.17 27.80 -23.48
C ALA A 1055 -34.68 28.91 -22.51
N HIS A 1056 -33.36 29.13 -22.46
CA HIS A 1056 -32.72 30.23 -21.72
C HIS A 1056 -31.41 30.66 -22.41
N GLU A 1057 -30.95 31.89 -22.11
CA GLU A 1057 -29.62 32.37 -22.51
C GLU A 1057 -28.53 31.45 -21.92
N CYS A 1058 -27.44 31.22 -22.66
CA CYS A 1058 -26.41 30.27 -22.28
C CYS A 1058 -24.99 30.84 -22.37
N THR A 1059 -24.08 30.28 -21.57
CA THR A 1059 -22.64 30.51 -21.74
C THR A 1059 -22.06 29.37 -22.58
N VAL A 1060 -21.29 29.73 -23.61
CA VAL A 1060 -20.59 28.78 -24.48
C VAL A 1060 -19.08 28.95 -24.37
N LEU A 1061 -18.36 27.87 -24.69
CA LEU A 1061 -16.92 27.82 -24.85
C LEU A 1061 -16.60 27.77 -26.34
N VAL A 1062 -15.99 28.84 -26.85
CA VAL A 1062 -15.56 29.00 -28.25
C VAL A 1062 -14.08 28.67 -28.34
N GLN A 1063 -13.68 27.75 -29.22
CA GLN A 1063 -12.31 27.21 -29.28
C GLN A 1063 -11.80 27.11 -30.73
N PRO A 1064 -10.55 27.45 -31.04
CA PRO A 1064 -9.96 27.14 -32.33
C PRO A 1064 -9.88 25.62 -32.55
N MET A 1065 -10.09 25.17 -33.80
CA MET A 1065 -9.86 23.77 -34.19
C MET A 1065 -8.35 23.48 -34.19
N VAL A 1066 -7.91 22.62 -33.28
CA VAL A 1066 -6.50 22.24 -33.08
C VAL A 1066 -6.23 20.80 -33.49
N SER A 1067 -4.97 20.49 -33.83
CA SER A 1067 -4.56 19.15 -34.27
C SER A 1067 -3.30 18.69 -33.53
N GLY A 1068 -3.18 17.38 -33.33
CA GLY A 1068 -2.13 16.74 -32.55
C GLY A 1068 -2.49 15.29 -32.23
N VAL A 1069 -1.67 14.61 -31.44
CA VAL A 1069 -2.04 13.32 -30.84
C VAL A 1069 -2.96 13.58 -29.65
N GLU A 1070 -4.12 12.92 -29.61
CA GLU A 1070 -5.04 12.98 -28.46
C GLU A 1070 -4.46 12.18 -27.28
N LEU A 1071 -4.25 12.87 -26.15
CA LEU A 1071 -4.01 12.28 -24.84
C LEU A 1071 -5.11 12.72 -23.86
N ALA A 1072 -5.22 12.02 -22.74
CA ALA A 1072 -6.01 12.46 -21.58
C ALA A 1072 -5.12 12.52 -20.34
N PHE A 1073 -5.28 13.58 -19.53
CA PHE A 1073 -4.58 13.77 -18.27
C PHE A 1073 -5.61 13.91 -17.15
N GLY A 1074 -5.41 13.19 -16.05
CA GLY A 1074 -6.36 13.21 -14.94
C GLY A 1074 -5.70 13.30 -13.57
N VAL A 1075 -6.46 13.73 -12.58
CA VAL A 1075 -6.13 13.57 -11.15
C VAL A 1075 -7.21 12.71 -10.52
N VAL A 1076 -6.81 11.77 -9.68
CA VAL A 1076 -7.71 11.06 -8.76
C VAL A 1076 -7.04 10.95 -7.39
N ARG A 1077 -7.77 11.20 -6.31
CA ARG A 1077 -7.27 11.08 -4.94
C ARG A 1077 -7.69 9.75 -4.31
N ASP A 1078 -6.75 8.81 -4.25
CA ASP A 1078 -6.91 7.49 -3.63
C ASP A 1078 -6.65 7.55 -2.11
N PRO A 1079 -7.42 6.82 -1.26
CA PRO A 1079 -7.23 6.83 0.20
C PRO A 1079 -5.89 6.27 0.70
N SER A 1080 -5.22 5.39 -0.04
CA SER A 1080 -3.95 4.74 0.33
C SER A 1080 -2.74 5.49 -0.22
N PHE A 1081 -2.80 5.95 -1.46
CA PHE A 1081 -1.69 6.59 -2.18
C PHE A 1081 -1.73 8.13 -2.14
N GLY A 1082 -2.91 8.74 -1.91
CA GLY A 1082 -3.11 10.19 -2.06
C GLY A 1082 -3.46 10.58 -3.50
N PRO A 1083 -3.11 11.79 -3.97
CA PRO A 1083 -3.33 12.17 -5.36
C PRO A 1083 -2.49 11.27 -6.28
N MET A 1084 -3.06 10.90 -7.42
CA MET A 1084 -2.39 10.21 -8.51
C MET A 1084 -2.71 10.96 -9.80
N VAL A 1085 -1.68 11.24 -10.61
CA VAL A 1085 -1.86 11.82 -11.95
C VAL A 1085 -1.92 10.67 -12.96
N MET A 1086 -3.02 10.59 -13.70
CA MET A 1086 -3.20 9.66 -14.82
C MET A 1086 -2.72 10.32 -16.11
N ILE A 1087 -2.10 9.53 -16.99
CA ILE A 1087 -1.84 9.88 -18.39
C ILE A 1087 -2.30 8.70 -19.26
N ALA A 1088 -3.09 8.97 -20.28
CA ALA A 1088 -3.66 7.96 -21.17
C ALA A 1088 -3.67 8.43 -22.63
N ALA A 1089 -3.81 7.49 -23.58
CA ALA A 1089 -4.28 7.81 -24.92
C ALA A 1089 -5.70 8.41 -24.85
N GLY A 1090 -5.97 9.49 -25.61
CA GLY A 1090 -7.20 10.27 -25.51
C GLY A 1090 -8.32 9.83 -26.48
N GLY A 1091 -9.41 10.59 -26.48
CA GLY A 1091 -10.54 10.40 -27.39
C GLY A 1091 -11.48 9.25 -27.01
N VAL A 1092 -12.35 8.85 -27.93
CA VAL A 1092 -13.40 7.82 -27.67
C VAL A 1092 -12.86 6.40 -27.44
N ALA A 1093 -11.55 6.19 -27.59
CA ALA A 1093 -10.89 4.89 -27.46
C ALA A 1093 -10.24 4.64 -26.09
N VAL A 1094 -10.26 5.61 -25.16
CA VAL A 1094 -9.62 5.54 -23.82
C VAL A 1094 -9.98 4.24 -23.09
N ASP A 1095 -11.28 3.97 -22.93
CA ASP A 1095 -11.78 2.82 -22.18
C ASP A 1095 -11.62 1.48 -22.91
N ALA A 1096 -11.50 1.51 -24.25
CA ALA A 1096 -11.41 0.32 -25.08
C ALA A 1096 -9.99 -0.26 -25.18
N LEU A 1097 -8.95 0.54 -24.90
CA LEU A 1097 -7.54 0.15 -25.10
C LEU A 1097 -6.74 -0.08 -23.80
N ASP A 1098 -7.25 0.36 -22.65
CA ASP A 1098 -6.57 0.39 -21.33
C ASP A 1098 -5.14 1.00 -21.36
N ASP A 1099 -4.86 1.85 -22.36
CA ASP A 1099 -3.53 2.45 -22.58
C ASP A 1099 -3.34 3.68 -21.67
N ARG A 1100 -3.19 3.39 -20.37
CA ARG A 1100 -3.09 4.38 -19.30
C ARG A 1100 -2.06 4.01 -18.25
N ALA A 1101 -1.42 5.03 -17.72
CA ALA A 1101 -0.42 4.94 -16.66
C ALA A 1101 -0.69 5.99 -15.57
N PHE A 1102 -0.09 5.79 -14.41
CA PHE A 1102 -0.27 6.64 -13.23
C PHE A 1102 1.07 7.04 -12.64
N LEU A 1103 1.12 8.22 -12.04
CA LEU A 1103 2.24 8.79 -11.31
C LEU A 1103 1.75 9.32 -9.96
N LEU A 1104 2.54 9.13 -8.91
CA LEU A 1104 2.31 9.70 -7.58
C LEU A 1104 3.10 11.02 -7.45
N PRO A 1105 2.45 12.19 -7.31
CA PRO A 1105 3.14 13.43 -7.01
C PRO A 1105 3.89 13.36 -5.66
N PRO A 1106 5.04 14.04 -5.52
CA PRO A 1106 5.72 14.84 -6.55
C PRO A 1106 6.57 13.96 -7.49
N PHE A 1107 6.69 14.40 -8.75
CA PHE A 1107 7.50 13.77 -9.77
C PHE A 1107 8.10 14.82 -10.72
N HIS A 1108 9.09 14.41 -11.52
CA HIS A 1108 9.74 15.29 -12.49
C HIS A 1108 9.34 14.92 -13.94
N GLU A 1109 9.61 15.80 -14.92
CA GLU A 1109 9.37 15.53 -16.35
C GLU A 1109 10.01 14.22 -16.81
N SER A 1110 11.17 13.87 -16.26
CA SER A 1110 11.90 12.61 -16.52
C SER A 1110 11.19 11.35 -16.02
N ASP A 1111 10.21 11.46 -15.13
CA ASP A 1111 9.28 10.38 -14.78
C ASP A 1111 8.11 10.33 -15.78
N VAL A 1112 7.58 11.49 -16.18
CA VAL A 1112 6.50 11.58 -17.18
C VAL A 1112 6.95 11.07 -18.55
N LEU A 1113 8.13 11.47 -19.02
CA LEU A 1113 8.74 11.00 -20.26
C LEU A 1113 9.13 9.51 -20.22
N ARG A 1114 9.22 8.89 -19.03
CA ARG A 1114 9.36 7.43 -18.88
C ARG A 1114 8.01 6.74 -19.03
N VAL A 1115 6.96 7.35 -18.46
CA VAL A 1115 5.58 6.89 -18.58
C VAL A 1115 5.05 7.01 -20.01
N LEU A 1116 5.24 8.15 -20.69
CA LEU A 1116 4.81 8.35 -22.08
C LEU A 1116 5.42 7.31 -23.03
N ARG A 1117 6.70 6.95 -22.84
CA ARG A 1117 7.38 5.89 -23.60
C ARG A 1117 6.89 4.47 -23.32
N ALA A 1118 6.17 4.27 -22.22
CA ALA A 1118 5.58 2.98 -21.86
C ALA A 1118 4.12 2.83 -22.32
N LEU A 1119 3.50 3.91 -22.83
CA LEU A 1119 2.17 3.85 -23.46
C LEU A 1119 2.27 3.30 -24.89
N ARG A 1120 1.25 2.54 -25.30
CA ARG A 1120 1.11 1.96 -26.64
C ARG A 1120 0.94 3.05 -27.71
N VAL A 1121 0.48 4.24 -27.33
CA VAL A 1121 0.41 5.44 -28.17
C VAL A 1121 1.78 6.06 -28.49
N TRP A 1122 2.87 5.66 -27.81
CA TRP A 1122 4.21 6.27 -28.00
C TRP A 1122 4.65 6.42 -29.46
N PRO A 1123 4.50 5.44 -30.37
CA PRO A 1123 4.94 5.61 -31.76
C PRO A 1123 4.30 6.80 -32.48
N LEU A 1124 3.06 7.17 -32.13
CA LEU A 1124 2.41 8.37 -32.69
C LEU A 1124 3.03 9.67 -32.15
N LEU A 1125 3.46 9.67 -30.89
CA LEU A 1125 4.20 10.79 -30.29
C LEU A 1125 5.63 10.91 -30.83
N ASP A 1126 6.23 9.79 -31.27
CA ASP A 1126 7.62 9.69 -31.76
C ASP A 1126 7.76 9.89 -33.30
N GLY A 1127 6.68 10.28 -34.00
CA GLY A 1127 6.71 10.61 -35.43
C GLY A 1127 6.36 9.48 -36.40
N PHE A 1128 5.40 8.60 -36.05
CA PHE A 1128 4.96 7.47 -36.88
C PHE A 1128 4.75 7.85 -38.37
N ARG A 1129 5.28 7.01 -39.27
CA ARG A 1129 5.19 7.16 -40.74
C ARG A 1129 5.70 8.51 -41.30
N GLY A 1130 6.57 9.21 -40.56
CA GLY A 1130 7.14 10.50 -40.99
C GLY A 1130 6.26 11.70 -40.67
N ALA A 1131 5.28 11.55 -39.77
CA ALA A 1131 4.72 12.68 -39.05
C ALA A 1131 5.82 13.36 -38.21
N PRO A 1132 5.74 14.68 -37.94
CA PRO A 1132 6.64 15.30 -36.97
C PRO A 1132 6.40 14.70 -35.57
N PRO A 1133 7.45 14.48 -34.76
CA PRO A 1133 7.29 14.12 -33.36
C PRO A 1133 6.47 15.17 -32.60
N ALA A 1134 5.76 14.72 -31.57
CA ALA A 1134 4.90 15.54 -30.73
C ALA A 1134 5.69 16.25 -29.60
N ALA A 1135 5.15 17.36 -29.09
CA ALA A 1135 5.70 18.18 -28.01
C ALA A 1135 5.63 17.49 -26.63
N THR A 1136 6.27 16.32 -26.52
CA THR A 1136 6.28 15.48 -25.30
C THR A 1136 6.90 16.15 -24.08
N ALA A 1137 7.71 17.20 -24.27
CA ALA A 1137 8.21 18.05 -23.19
C ALA A 1137 7.09 18.90 -22.55
N GLU A 1138 6.26 19.61 -23.33
CA GLU A 1138 5.10 20.33 -22.79
C GLU A 1138 4.08 19.39 -22.17
N ALA A 1139 3.89 18.19 -22.76
CA ALA A 1139 3.04 17.15 -22.18
C ALA A 1139 3.56 16.68 -20.81
N ALA A 1140 4.89 16.65 -20.62
CA ALA A 1140 5.52 16.35 -19.35
C ALA A 1140 5.40 17.49 -18.33
N GLU A 1141 5.58 18.74 -18.77
CA GLU A 1141 5.42 19.92 -17.92
C GLU A 1141 3.97 20.09 -17.45
N LEU A 1142 2.98 19.89 -18.34
CA LEU A 1142 1.55 19.90 -18.00
C LEU A 1142 1.22 18.88 -16.90
N ALA A 1143 1.75 17.65 -16.99
CA ALA A 1143 1.56 16.64 -15.95
C ALA A 1143 2.22 17.04 -14.62
N VAL A 1144 3.39 17.69 -14.66
CA VAL A 1144 4.06 18.21 -13.45
C VAL A 1144 3.24 19.36 -12.83
N ARG A 1145 2.76 20.34 -13.61
CA ARG A 1145 1.89 21.43 -13.15
C ARG A 1145 0.60 20.88 -12.52
N LEU A 1146 -0.03 19.88 -13.14
CA LEU A 1146 -1.20 19.17 -12.63
C LEU A 1146 -0.91 18.40 -11.33
N GLY A 1147 0.27 17.78 -11.24
CA GLY A 1147 0.76 17.12 -10.03
C GLY A 1147 1.01 18.08 -8.85
N ARG A 1148 1.49 19.31 -9.12
CA ARG A 1148 1.63 20.38 -8.11
C ARG A 1148 0.25 20.80 -7.58
N LEU A 1149 -0.68 21.17 -8.46
CA LEU A 1149 -2.07 21.49 -8.09
C LEU A 1149 -2.70 20.40 -7.20
N ALA A 1150 -2.52 19.13 -7.56
CA ALA A 1150 -3.07 17.99 -6.84
C ALA A 1150 -2.46 17.76 -5.44
N LEU A 1151 -1.22 18.20 -5.18
CA LEU A 1151 -0.63 18.22 -3.84
C LEU A 1151 -1.05 19.48 -3.06
N ASP A 1152 -0.91 20.62 -3.70
CA ASP A 1152 -0.99 21.93 -3.08
C ASP A 1152 -2.42 22.31 -2.70
N VAL A 1153 -3.44 21.79 -3.38
CA VAL A 1153 -4.87 22.04 -3.08
C VAL A 1153 -5.60 20.73 -2.77
N PRO A 1154 -5.55 20.21 -1.53
CA PRO A 1154 -6.18 18.93 -1.15
C PRO A 1154 -7.70 18.89 -1.33
N GLU A 1155 -8.34 20.06 -1.40
CA GLU A 1155 -9.75 20.22 -1.76
C GLU A 1155 -10.08 19.74 -3.19
N VAL A 1156 -9.09 19.71 -4.10
CA VAL A 1156 -9.20 19.08 -5.43
C VAL A 1156 -9.09 17.56 -5.29
N THR A 1157 -10.19 16.87 -5.59
CA THR A 1157 -10.25 15.39 -5.49
C THR A 1157 -10.14 14.68 -6.83
N GLU A 1158 -10.69 15.28 -7.88
CA GLU A 1158 -10.58 14.81 -9.26
C GLU A 1158 -10.37 15.98 -10.22
N VAL A 1159 -9.62 15.71 -11.30
CA VAL A 1159 -9.49 16.56 -12.49
C VAL A 1159 -9.54 15.64 -13.71
N ASP A 1160 -10.24 16.06 -14.77
CA ASP A 1160 -10.33 15.38 -16.07
C ASP A 1160 -9.98 16.40 -17.15
N LEU A 1161 -8.83 16.25 -17.81
CA LEU A 1161 -8.37 17.06 -18.95
C LEU A 1161 -8.40 16.16 -20.19
N ASN A 1162 -9.52 16.15 -20.90
CA ASN A 1162 -9.77 15.20 -21.99
C ASN A 1162 -10.62 15.82 -23.12
N PRO A 1163 -10.10 15.98 -24.35
CA PRO A 1163 -8.75 15.67 -24.77
C PRO A 1163 -7.74 16.80 -24.44
N VAL A 1164 -6.47 16.41 -24.37
CA VAL A 1164 -5.30 17.28 -24.54
C VAL A 1164 -4.67 16.94 -25.89
N MET A 1165 -4.60 17.90 -26.80
CA MET A 1165 -3.97 17.70 -28.11
C MET A 1165 -2.48 18.01 -28.00
N VAL A 1166 -1.63 17.02 -28.25
CA VAL A 1166 -0.17 17.23 -28.32
C VAL A 1166 0.22 17.48 -29.77
N GLY A 1167 0.39 18.75 -30.14
CA GLY A 1167 0.92 19.14 -31.46
C GLY A 1167 2.44 18.95 -31.54
N PRO A 1168 3.08 19.30 -32.67
CA PRO A 1168 4.53 19.18 -32.84
C PRO A 1168 5.32 20.23 -32.04
N GLU A 1169 4.75 21.42 -31.82
CA GLU A 1169 5.39 22.52 -31.10
C GLU A 1169 4.85 22.70 -29.67
N ARG A 1170 3.54 22.47 -29.44
CA ARG A 1170 2.88 22.73 -28.16
C ARG A 1170 1.68 21.83 -27.85
N CYS A 1171 1.27 21.81 -26.59
CA CYS A 1171 0.06 21.19 -26.08
C CYS A 1171 -1.15 22.15 -26.09
N PHE A 1172 -2.36 21.57 -26.16
CA PHE A 1172 -3.63 22.29 -26.04
C PHE A 1172 -4.59 21.52 -25.14
N VAL A 1173 -4.99 22.07 -23.99
CA VAL A 1173 -6.08 21.49 -23.17
C VAL A 1173 -7.42 21.90 -23.77
N VAL A 1174 -8.21 20.95 -24.29
CA VAL A 1174 -9.42 21.23 -25.09
C VAL A 1174 -10.74 21.07 -24.32
N ASP A 1175 -10.75 20.30 -23.24
CA ASP A 1175 -11.81 20.37 -22.23
C ASP A 1175 -11.22 20.10 -20.83
N ALA A 1176 -11.92 20.55 -19.79
CA ALA A 1176 -11.49 20.34 -18.42
C ALA A 1176 -12.64 20.34 -17.42
N LYS A 1177 -12.65 19.36 -16.52
CA LYS A 1177 -13.56 19.28 -15.36
C LYS A 1177 -12.74 19.18 -14.08
N VAL A 1178 -13.20 19.82 -13.01
CA VAL A 1178 -12.57 19.80 -11.68
C VAL A 1178 -13.64 19.50 -10.65
N ARG A 1179 -13.36 18.55 -9.74
CA ARG A 1179 -14.28 18.18 -8.64
C ARG A 1179 -13.67 18.48 -7.28
N LEU A 1180 -14.30 19.41 -6.57
CA LEU A 1180 -13.93 19.79 -5.21
C LEU A 1180 -14.69 18.93 -4.20
N ARG A 1181 -14.04 18.65 -3.07
CA ARG A 1181 -14.69 18.18 -1.82
C ARG A 1181 -13.99 18.85 -0.64
N PRO A 1182 -14.59 18.88 0.57
CA PRO A 1182 -13.85 19.21 1.78
C PRO A 1182 -12.55 18.42 1.85
N ALA A 1183 -11.45 19.07 2.21
CA ALA A 1183 -10.14 18.44 2.28
C ALA A 1183 -10.21 17.20 3.19
N PRO A 1184 -9.84 15.99 2.70
CA PRO A 1184 -9.87 14.79 3.53
C PRO A 1184 -8.85 14.90 4.66
N ASP A 1185 -9.13 14.27 5.81
CA ASP A 1185 -8.26 14.26 6.99
C ASP A 1185 -6.79 14.06 6.60
N ALA A 1186 -5.92 14.97 7.04
CA ALA A 1186 -4.53 15.11 6.57
C ALA A 1186 -3.57 14.01 7.08
N ALA A 1187 -4.07 12.78 7.28
CA ALA A 1187 -3.36 11.65 7.88
C ALA A 1187 -2.10 11.19 7.12
N THR A 1188 -1.93 11.60 5.86
CA THR A 1188 -0.90 11.08 4.95
C THR A 1188 0.11 12.13 4.44
N ASP A 1189 -0.07 13.42 4.74
CA ASP A 1189 0.94 14.51 4.59
C ASP A 1189 1.30 15.16 5.94
N GLY A 1190 0.82 14.56 7.05
CA GLY A 1190 1.09 15.03 8.41
C GLY A 1190 2.56 14.91 8.83
N PRO A 1191 2.92 15.53 9.97
CA PRO A 1191 4.26 15.45 10.56
C PRO A 1191 4.65 14.03 10.95
N ARG A 1192 5.94 13.79 11.25
CA ARG A 1192 6.48 12.46 11.58
C ARG A 1192 5.67 11.79 12.69
N GLN A 1193 5.14 10.61 12.37
CA GLN A 1193 4.32 9.76 13.25
C GLN A 1193 4.41 8.30 12.79
N LEU A 1194 4.15 7.37 13.71
CA LEU A 1194 3.90 5.97 13.40
C LEU A 1194 2.51 5.79 12.77
N ARG A 1195 2.26 4.59 12.22
CA ARG A 1195 0.91 4.17 11.81
C ARG A 1195 -0.04 4.27 13.01
N ARG A 1196 -1.22 4.91 12.85
CA ARG A 1196 -2.26 4.90 13.90
C ARG A 1196 -2.65 3.45 14.25
N ALA A 1197 -2.84 3.21 15.55
CA ALA A 1197 -3.26 1.93 16.11
C ALA A 1197 -4.70 1.57 15.73
#